data_AF-A0AAV2AES1-F1
#
_entry.id   AF-A0AAV2AES1-F1
#
_cell.length_a   1.000
_cell.length_b   1.000
_cell.length_c   1.000
_cell.angle_alpha   90.00
_cell.angle_beta   90.00
_cell.angle_gamma   90.00
#
_symmetry.space_group_name_H-M   'P 1'
#
loop_
_entity.id
_entity.type
_entity.pdbx_description
1 polymer ?
#
loop_
_entity_poly.entity_id
_entity_poly.type
_entity_poly.pdbx_seq_one_letter_code
_entity_poly.pdbx_strand_id
1 'polypeptide(L)'
;MELEKLRQSTFLQIKGIAWKDLKSEVTPILDILRLTEKRDVLAKDLSAGMMRKLNLGIALVGGSKILFLDEPTTGMDVEVKRSVWDALLEMRRDRTIILTTHQMEEADTLGDRIAIMAGGEIQCYGSPMFLKNRFGIGYQLHIVKDESLKLKTISSLVVKHIPEAKVTDETEEEVSFHLTPDTDSEFGSLFEELEEKKAKFGVTVTTMEDVFLKIAEISGKKYGHVDQEMEKEETEDVYGNLSTYRLNESLFRPYLFSFSALMTKRFHYFKRHWSILLAQLVLPFLLTCFCLFIVRSDIATFATEFNPLELDIHAEYGNTDGFYYGDKPATTALTEAYKSVLESNGVSVVNVTDPLQHVLDYGKKNIAKYLKNLLVGGTIDQDGNGNLNLTAWFNGEPYHTAPMSLLLMHTALLQKVTNSGEIALTNAPLPERNRVTFKAPAKPRIAAAVLVPLTFAFLTASFALLPIHERATKAKLLQLMCGVPGVLYWTTMFLWDYLVHCVVCILLIIPYAVLVHYAFFGIHSEAMGTALLLMLLYGVSSIPFSYLFSLLFRKGNTGFFAVIGTCIIVGSICIVMVTLLVSGEPFQRRTKIDAATWVLRIFPTFSLTIGMSNLYGIAFDNALCEGLSQETLTMTCNESSIDKRNPLFGCCKEICGDECKKFVHPITWERDACGRDIFALIITGLIYFFLLVLVEHFINSYIFREVKFRLSESRVNRSLPGVVVEDPDVLEEEERIRNLVAEKSGSGDEALSVCELTKLFVPLCAVNQLTFGIRKQECFGLLGVNGAGKTTTFAMLSGDSSPSKGNAYMQDISLRRNLKEFQSQLGYCPQFDALIDRLTGREMLTLFGRLRGLSESDVKAKVKKLIRAIDLKEDADKQTRFYSGGNKRKLSFAMALIGSPPMILLDEPTAGVDPVSRRKIWSILAQVRGKPNAAILLTTQSMEECEALCTRLGILINGRLRCLGSIQRLKRKFGQGYTVMVKVKTKKRMDVEFLKEVKTHVDSNLKGAKMKDEHQGVLQYHVVDPSATLSSLFKFMSSMKEEFDLEDYSISDTSLEQVFLALAKGQRFCN
;
A
#
# COMPACT_ATOMS: atom_id res chain seq x y z
N MET A 1 10.11 7.50 -27.39
CA MET A 1 9.13 7.99 -28.39
C MET A 1 8.68 6.90 -29.37
N GLU A 2 9.49 5.86 -29.65
CA GLU A 2 9.12 4.80 -30.62
C GLU A 2 8.64 3.47 -30.01
N LEU A 3 8.79 3.24 -28.70
CA LEU A 3 8.55 1.93 -28.08
C LEU A 3 7.07 1.54 -27.86
N GLU A 4 6.10 2.45 -28.00
CA GLU A 4 4.67 2.13 -27.73
C GLU A 4 3.78 2.06 -28.99
N LYS A 5 4.20 2.62 -30.13
CA LYS A 5 3.60 2.29 -31.45
C LYS A 5 3.72 0.79 -31.78
N LEU A 6 4.58 0.08 -31.04
CA LEU A 6 4.76 -1.35 -31.12
C LEU A 6 3.57 -2.17 -30.62
N ARG A 7 2.76 -1.80 -29.63
CA ARG A 7 1.90 -2.82 -28.98
C ARG A 7 0.81 -3.41 -29.88
N GLN A 8 -0.04 -2.59 -30.53
CA GLN A 8 -1.02 -3.09 -31.49
C GLN A 8 -0.33 -3.72 -32.72
N SER A 9 0.74 -3.11 -33.22
CA SER A 9 1.49 -3.62 -34.37
C SER A 9 2.22 -4.95 -34.09
N THR A 10 2.62 -5.20 -32.84
CA THR A 10 3.20 -6.47 -32.37
C THR A 10 2.13 -7.55 -32.30
N PHE A 11 0.94 -7.25 -31.78
CA PHE A 11 -0.17 -8.23 -31.78
C PHE A 11 -0.65 -8.57 -33.21
N LEU A 12 -0.63 -7.61 -34.13
CA LEU A 12 -0.87 -7.84 -35.56
C LEU A 12 0.14 -8.79 -36.19
N GLN A 13 1.43 -8.59 -35.89
CA GLN A 13 2.48 -9.52 -36.34
C GLN A 13 2.32 -10.90 -35.72
N ILE A 14 1.99 -10.99 -34.42
CA ILE A 14 1.72 -12.26 -33.74
C ILE A 14 0.52 -12.98 -34.39
N LYS A 15 -0.49 -12.24 -34.86
CA LYS A 15 -1.64 -12.78 -35.59
C LYS A 15 -1.38 -13.00 -37.09
N GLY A 16 -0.15 -12.79 -37.58
CA GLY A 16 0.27 -13.16 -38.94
C GLY A 16 0.01 -12.11 -40.04
N ILE A 17 -0.26 -10.85 -39.69
CA ILE A 17 -0.51 -9.78 -40.68
C ILE A 17 0.78 -9.08 -41.10
N ALA A 18 0.93 -8.86 -42.41
CA ALA A 18 2.09 -8.20 -42.99
C ALA A 18 2.15 -6.72 -42.60
N TRP A 19 3.38 -6.19 -42.41
CA TRP A 19 3.61 -4.82 -41.97
C TRP A 19 3.01 -3.74 -42.89
N LYS A 20 2.80 -4.07 -44.17
CA LYS A 20 2.21 -3.17 -45.18
C LYS A 20 0.71 -2.92 -44.94
N ASP A 21 0.00 -3.90 -44.39
CA ASP A 21 -1.46 -3.87 -44.22
C ASP A 21 -1.89 -3.41 -42.82
N LEU A 22 -0.91 -3.03 -42.00
CA LEU A 22 -1.12 -2.75 -40.59
C LEU A 22 -1.90 -1.46 -40.36
N LYS A 23 -1.64 -0.42 -41.16
CA LYS A 23 -2.39 0.84 -41.08
C LYS A 23 -3.82 0.70 -41.58
N SER A 24 -4.05 -0.14 -42.59
CA SER A 24 -5.40 -0.38 -43.14
C SER A 24 -6.28 -1.20 -42.19
N GLU A 25 -5.71 -2.10 -41.38
CA GLU A 25 -6.46 -2.84 -40.34
C GLU A 25 -6.71 -2.01 -39.07
N VAL A 26 -5.74 -1.21 -38.62
CA VAL A 26 -5.84 -0.51 -37.33
C VAL A 26 -6.79 0.69 -37.40
N THR A 27 -6.78 1.45 -38.50
CA THR A 27 -7.56 2.70 -38.60
C THR A 27 -9.06 2.47 -38.45
N PRO A 28 -9.69 1.51 -39.16
CA PRO A 28 -11.11 1.20 -38.99
C PRO A 28 -11.47 0.76 -37.57
N ILE A 29 -10.60 0.00 -36.90
CA ILE A 29 -10.85 -0.46 -35.52
C ILE A 29 -10.78 0.71 -34.54
N LEU A 30 -9.84 1.64 -34.72
CA LEU A 30 -9.79 2.87 -33.94
C LEU A 30 -11.00 3.78 -34.19
N ASP A 31 -11.53 3.81 -35.41
CA ASP A 31 -12.75 4.55 -35.76
C ASP A 31 -13.98 3.95 -35.06
N ILE A 32 -14.18 2.63 -35.16
CA ILE A 32 -15.28 1.91 -34.50
C ILE A 32 -15.26 2.15 -32.98
N LEU A 33 -14.08 2.13 -32.36
CA LEU A 33 -13.93 2.34 -30.92
C LEU A 33 -13.91 3.82 -30.48
N ARG A 34 -13.96 4.75 -31.45
CA ARG A 34 -13.84 6.21 -31.25
C ARG A 34 -12.56 6.60 -30.49
N LEU A 35 -11.43 6.03 -30.90
CA LEU A 35 -10.10 6.28 -30.30
C LEU A 35 -9.15 7.02 -31.25
N THR A 36 -9.62 7.49 -32.42
CA THR A 36 -8.78 8.13 -33.43
C THR A 36 -8.07 9.40 -32.96
N GLU A 37 -8.74 10.23 -32.15
CA GLU A 37 -8.14 11.45 -31.58
C GLU A 37 -7.01 11.16 -30.59
N LYS A 38 -6.99 9.96 -30.00
CA LYS A 38 -6.00 9.55 -28.98
C LYS A 38 -4.96 8.57 -29.54
N ARG A 39 -4.88 8.42 -30.86
CA ARG A 39 -3.96 7.47 -31.53
C ARG A 39 -2.48 7.67 -31.20
N ASP A 40 -2.07 8.91 -30.93
CA ASP A 40 -0.67 9.29 -30.69
C ASP A 40 -0.37 9.49 -29.18
N VAL A 41 -1.31 9.18 -28.29
CA VAL A 41 -1.17 9.28 -26.84
C VAL A 41 -0.64 7.96 -26.25
N LEU A 42 0.26 8.05 -25.27
CA LEU A 42 0.81 6.87 -24.59
C LEU A 42 -0.30 6.11 -23.82
N ALA A 43 -0.23 4.78 -23.82
CA ALA A 43 -1.31 3.96 -23.25
C ALA A 43 -1.51 4.19 -21.73
N LYS A 44 -0.44 4.56 -21.02
CA LYS A 44 -0.48 4.90 -19.59
C LYS A 44 -1.27 6.19 -19.27
N ASP A 45 -1.43 7.06 -20.26
CA ASP A 45 -2.08 8.36 -20.12
C ASP A 45 -3.55 8.31 -20.61
N LEU A 46 -4.00 7.15 -21.10
CA LEU A 46 -5.41 6.90 -21.42
C LEU A 46 -6.23 6.74 -20.14
N SER A 47 -7.50 7.15 -20.18
CA SER A 47 -8.44 6.87 -19.10
C SER A 47 -8.69 5.35 -19.00
N ALA A 48 -9.12 4.86 -17.83
CA ALA A 48 -9.39 3.42 -17.63
C ALA A 48 -10.42 2.89 -18.65
N GLY A 49 -11.46 3.66 -18.97
CA GLY A 49 -12.44 3.30 -20.00
C GLY A 49 -11.85 3.27 -21.41
N MET A 50 -10.99 4.23 -21.76
CA MET A 50 -10.25 4.23 -23.03
C MET A 50 -9.26 3.06 -23.13
N MET A 51 -8.62 2.69 -22.02
CA MET A 51 -7.71 1.54 -21.96
C MET A 51 -8.46 0.22 -22.19
N ARG A 52 -9.69 0.09 -21.66
CA ARG A 52 -10.55 -1.06 -21.96
C ARG A 52 -11.01 -1.08 -23.42
N LYS A 53 -11.39 0.08 -23.99
CA LYS A 53 -11.65 0.19 -25.44
C LYS A 53 -10.44 -0.25 -26.25
N LEU A 54 -9.23 0.17 -25.86
CA LEU A 54 -7.99 -0.25 -26.51
C LEU A 54 -7.79 -1.77 -26.42
N ASN A 55 -8.05 -2.39 -25.27
CA ASN A 55 -7.99 -3.84 -25.10
C ASN A 55 -8.99 -4.58 -25.99
N LEU A 56 -10.22 -4.06 -26.10
CA LEU A 56 -11.20 -4.57 -27.05
C LEU A 56 -10.68 -4.45 -28.48
N GLY A 57 -10.08 -3.31 -28.85
CA GLY A 57 -9.42 -3.13 -30.13
C GLY A 57 -8.33 -4.17 -30.40
N ILE A 58 -7.47 -4.45 -29.42
CA ILE A 58 -6.44 -5.49 -29.53
C ILE A 58 -7.06 -6.88 -29.78
N ALA A 59 -8.20 -7.18 -29.15
CA ALA A 59 -8.89 -8.45 -29.36
C ALA A 59 -9.47 -8.55 -30.79
N LEU A 60 -9.99 -7.45 -31.34
CA LEU A 60 -10.64 -7.38 -32.66
C LEU A 60 -9.67 -7.44 -33.84
N VAL A 61 -8.49 -6.87 -33.65
CA VAL A 61 -7.42 -6.81 -34.65
C VAL A 61 -7.10 -8.19 -35.22
N GLY A 62 -6.91 -8.29 -36.54
CA GLY A 62 -6.58 -9.54 -37.23
C GLY A 62 -7.77 -10.43 -37.56
N GLY A 63 -8.92 -9.84 -37.87
CA GLY A 63 -10.04 -10.57 -38.48
C GLY A 63 -10.66 -11.68 -37.63
N SER A 64 -10.65 -11.56 -36.29
CA SER A 64 -11.09 -12.64 -35.38
C SER A 64 -12.60 -12.98 -35.53
N LYS A 65 -12.93 -14.20 -35.97
CA LYS A 65 -14.33 -14.63 -36.23
C LYS A 65 -15.15 -14.90 -34.95
N ILE A 66 -14.48 -15.37 -33.90
CA ILE A 66 -15.06 -15.64 -32.58
C ILE A 66 -14.33 -14.78 -31.56
N LEU A 67 -15.09 -14.05 -30.75
CA LEU A 67 -14.58 -13.14 -29.74
C LEU A 67 -15.06 -13.58 -28.35
N PHE A 68 -14.12 -13.87 -27.46
CA PHE A 68 -14.40 -14.11 -26.05
C PHE A 68 -14.09 -12.84 -25.26
N LEU A 69 -15.10 -12.26 -24.62
CA LEU A 69 -15.00 -11.04 -23.84
C LEU A 69 -15.35 -11.32 -22.39
N ASP A 70 -14.39 -11.14 -21.49
CA ASP A 70 -14.67 -11.21 -20.06
C ASP A 70 -14.85 -9.80 -19.51
N GLU A 71 -16.06 -9.50 -19.05
CA GLU A 71 -16.43 -8.23 -18.40
C GLU A 71 -15.98 -6.97 -19.18
N PRO A 72 -16.35 -6.83 -20.48
CA PRO A 72 -15.74 -5.85 -21.36
C PRO A 72 -16.01 -4.41 -20.91
N THR A 73 -17.18 -4.12 -20.33
CA THR A 73 -17.59 -2.74 -20.00
C THR A 73 -17.46 -2.33 -18.54
N THR A 74 -17.13 -3.23 -17.62
CA THR A 74 -17.13 -2.98 -16.15
C THR A 74 -16.69 -1.59 -15.68
N GLY A 75 -15.45 -1.19 -15.51
CA GLY A 75 -15.13 0.16 -14.96
C GLY A 75 -15.38 1.37 -15.88
N MET A 76 -16.31 1.32 -16.84
CA MET A 76 -16.63 2.41 -17.77
C MET A 76 -17.83 3.23 -17.29
N ASP A 77 -17.82 4.53 -17.58
CA ASP A 77 -19.02 5.38 -17.50
C ASP A 77 -20.04 5.00 -18.56
N VAL A 78 -21.29 5.40 -18.30
CA VAL A 78 -22.46 5.07 -19.10
C VAL A 78 -22.29 5.44 -20.58
N GLU A 79 -21.73 6.62 -20.89
CA GLU A 79 -21.51 7.05 -22.27
C GLU A 79 -20.48 6.16 -23.00
N VAL A 80 -19.35 5.86 -22.36
CA VAL A 80 -18.29 5.02 -22.92
C VAL A 80 -18.78 3.58 -23.05
N LYS A 81 -19.47 3.06 -22.04
CA LYS A 81 -20.15 1.76 -22.01
C LYS A 81 -21.09 1.64 -23.21
N ARG A 82 -21.95 2.63 -23.44
CA ARG A 82 -22.91 2.62 -24.55
C ARG A 82 -22.24 2.69 -25.92
N SER A 83 -21.19 3.50 -26.05
CA SER A 83 -20.36 3.53 -27.26
C SER A 83 -19.70 2.17 -27.55
N VAL A 84 -19.31 1.40 -26.53
CA VAL A 84 -18.78 0.05 -26.72
C VAL A 84 -19.88 -0.93 -27.09
N TRP A 85 -21.05 -0.83 -26.48
CA TRP A 85 -22.20 -1.66 -26.81
C TRP A 85 -22.65 -1.46 -28.25
N ASP A 86 -22.76 -0.21 -28.71
CA ASP A 86 -23.10 0.11 -30.10
C ASP A 86 -22.08 -0.52 -31.06
N ALA A 87 -20.78 -0.43 -30.75
CA ALA A 87 -19.73 -1.08 -31.53
C ALA A 87 -19.88 -2.62 -31.53
N LEU A 88 -20.17 -3.24 -30.38
CA LEU A 88 -20.38 -4.69 -30.31
C LEU A 88 -21.63 -5.14 -31.08
N LEU A 89 -22.72 -4.37 -31.03
CA LEU A 89 -23.96 -4.62 -31.77
C LEU A 89 -23.75 -4.51 -33.29
N GLU A 90 -22.95 -3.53 -33.73
CA GLU A 90 -22.57 -3.38 -35.14
C GLU A 90 -21.72 -4.58 -35.60
N MET A 91 -20.76 -5.02 -34.77
CA MET A 91 -19.86 -6.12 -35.08
C MET A 91 -20.48 -7.52 -34.97
N ARG A 92 -21.58 -7.66 -34.22
CA ARG A 92 -22.35 -8.92 -34.08
C ARG A 92 -22.85 -9.44 -35.43
N ARG A 93 -23.02 -8.58 -36.45
CA ARG A 93 -23.50 -8.98 -37.78
C ARG A 93 -22.60 -10.00 -38.48
N ASP A 94 -21.28 -9.86 -38.31
CA ASP A 94 -20.29 -10.66 -39.04
C ASP A 94 -19.50 -11.63 -38.15
N ARG A 95 -19.73 -11.62 -36.83
CA ARG A 95 -18.88 -12.31 -35.84
C ARG A 95 -19.70 -12.94 -34.71
N THR A 96 -19.20 -14.06 -34.18
CA THR A 96 -19.76 -14.66 -32.96
C THR A 96 -19.08 -14.05 -31.74
N ILE A 97 -19.85 -13.46 -30.84
CA ILE A 97 -19.35 -12.83 -29.60
C ILE A 97 -19.90 -13.63 -28.43
N ILE A 98 -19.00 -14.12 -27.58
CA ILE A 98 -19.34 -14.74 -26.29
C ILE A 98 -18.80 -13.80 -25.22
N LEU A 99 -19.69 -13.29 -24.38
CA LEU A 99 -19.31 -12.42 -23.28
C LEU A 99 -19.79 -12.94 -21.94
N THR A 100 -18.98 -12.75 -20.91
CA THR A 100 -19.33 -12.96 -19.51
C THR A 100 -19.48 -11.60 -18.84
N THR A 101 -20.54 -11.41 -18.06
CA THR A 101 -20.80 -10.15 -17.37
C THR A 101 -21.58 -10.36 -16.08
N HIS A 102 -21.31 -9.52 -15.08
CA HIS A 102 -22.13 -9.39 -13.88
C HIS A 102 -23.14 -8.23 -13.97
N GLN A 103 -23.11 -7.44 -15.05
CA GLN A 103 -24.08 -6.38 -15.29
C GLN A 103 -25.23 -6.92 -16.13
N MET A 104 -26.40 -7.07 -15.50
CA MET A 104 -27.54 -7.71 -16.16
C MET A 104 -28.08 -6.85 -17.32
N GLU A 105 -27.95 -5.52 -17.26
CA GLU A 105 -28.23 -4.61 -18.39
C GLU A 105 -27.37 -4.91 -19.63
N GLU A 106 -26.10 -5.32 -19.44
CA GLU A 106 -25.19 -5.66 -20.53
C GLU A 106 -25.65 -6.93 -21.22
N ALA A 107 -26.01 -7.95 -20.44
CA ALA A 107 -26.56 -9.18 -20.96
C ALA A 107 -27.91 -8.95 -21.67
N ASP A 108 -28.78 -8.10 -21.11
CA ASP A 108 -30.09 -7.78 -21.68
C ASP A 108 -29.99 -7.03 -23.00
N THR A 109 -29.04 -6.08 -23.11
CA THR A 109 -28.88 -5.26 -24.32
C THR A 109 -28.10 -6.00 -25.42
N LEU A 110 -26.98 -6.66 -25.08
CA LEU A 110 -26.08 -7.29 -26.06
C LEU A 110 -26.45 -8.73 -26.40
N GLY A 111 -27.15 -9.42 -25.49
CA GLY A 111 -27.36 -10.85 -25.57
C GLY A 111 -28.53 -11.24 -26.46
N ASP A 112 -28.24 -11.91 -27.58
CA ASP A 112 -29.28 -12.64 -28.34
C ASP A 112 -29.87 -13.78 -27.51
N ARG A 113 -29.00 -14.42 -26.71
CA ARG A 113 -29.30 -15.55 -25.83
C ARG A 113 -28.47 -15.41 -24.56
N ILE A 114 -29.11 -15.55 -23.41
CA ILE A 114 -28.50 -15.49 -22.09
C ILE A 114 -28.53 -16.89 -21.48
N ALA A 115 -27.40 -17.31 -20.92
CA ALA A 115 -27.30 -18.49 -20.08
C ALA A 115 -26.96 -18.04 -18.65
N ILE A 116 -27.75 -18.47 -17.67
CA ILE A 116 -27.49 -18.19 -16.25
C ILE A 116 -26.93 -19.46 -15.62
N MET A 117 -25.74 -19.36 -15.02
CA MET A 117 -25.05 -20.47 -14.39
C MET A 117 -25.16 -20.39 -12.86
N ALA A 118 -25.38 -21.53 -12.21
CA ALA A 118 -25.30 -21.69 -10.76
C ALA A 118 -24.81 -23.09 -10.41
N GLY A 119 -23.92 -23.21 -9.40
CA GLY A 119 -23.36 -24.49 -8.97
C GLY A 119 -22.50 -25.19 -10.04
N GLY A 120 -21.97 -24.46 -11.02
CA GLY A 120 -21.22 -25.03 -12.16
C GLY A 120 -22.09 -25.53 -13.32
N GLU A 121 -23.42 -25.42 -13.22
CA GLU A 121 -24.38 -25.85 -14.25
C GLU A 121 -25.19 -24.66 -14.80
N ILE A 122 -25.58 -24.73 -16.08
CA ILE A 122 -26.52 -23.76 -16.69
C ILE A 122 -27.93 -24.07 -16.16
N GLN A 123 -28.51 -23.13 -15.42
CA GLN A 123 -29.84 -23.27 -14.83
C GLN A 123 -30.95 -22.88 -15.81
N CYS A 124 -30.74 -21.82 -16.59
CA CYS A 124 -31.66 -21.41 -17.63
C CYS A 124 -30.92 -20.91 -18.87
N TYR A 125 -31.60 -20.99 -20.00
CA TYR A 125 -31.09 -20.56 -21.30
C TYR A 125 -32.24 -20.07 -22.17
N GLY A 126 -32.06 -18.92 -22.81
CA GLY A 126 -33.03 -18.37 -23.75
C GLY A 126 -32.76 -16.92 -24.12
N SER A 127 -33.59 -16.34 -24.99
CA SER A 127 -33.55 -14.89 -25.25
C SER A 127 -33.97 -14.10 -24.01
N PRO A 128 -33.51 -12.85 -23.82
CA PRO A 128 -33.89 -12.03 -22.67
C PRO A 128 -35.41 -11.94 -22.45
N MET A 129 -36.18 -11.68 -23.52
CA MET A 129 -37.66 -11.60 -23.47
C MET A 129 -38.33 -12.89 -22.99
N PHE A 130 -37.86 -14.05 -23.49
CA PHE A 130 -38.35 -15.36 -23.04
C PHE A 130 -38.09 -15.60 -21.55
N LEU A 131 -36.90 -15.22 -21.07
CA LEU A 131 -36.54 -15.38 -19.67
C LEU A 131 -37.33 -14.44 -18.76
N LYS A 132 -37.56 -13.19 -19.18
CA LYS A 132 -38.41 -12.22 -18.48
C LYS A 132 -39.86 -12.67 -18.39
N ASN A 133 -40.43 -13.27 -19.42
CA ASN A 133 -41.82 -13.76 -19.33
C ASN A 133 -41.94 -15.01 -18.47
N ARG A 134 -40.94 -15.91 -18.55
CA ARG A 134 -41.00 -17.20 -17.85
C ARG A 134 -40.70 -17.08 -16.36
N PHE A 135 -39.75 -16.22 -16.00
CA PHE A 135 -39.22 -16.11 -14.64
C PHE A 135 -39.35 -14.71 -14.05
N GLY A 136 -39.68 -13.71 -14.89
CA GLY A 136 -39.93 -12.38 -14.42
C GLY A 136 -41.28 -12.29 -13.74
N ILE A 137 -41.47 -11.17 -13.05
CA ILE A 137 -42.58 -10.99 -12.13
C ILE A 137 -43.74 -10.30 -12.89
N GLY A 138 -43.47 -9.56 -13.97
CA GLY A 138 -44.44 -8.88 -14.83
C GLY A 138 -44.11 -7.40 -15.02
N TYR A 139 -45.14 -6.55 -15.01
CA TYR A 139 -44.99 -5.09 -15.07
C TYR A 139 -45.05 -4.49 -13.67
N GLN A 140 -44.39 -3.35 -13.48
CA GLN A 140 -44.48 -2.54 -12.27
C GLN A 140 -45.08 -1.18 -12.65
N LEU A 141 -46.14 -0.81 -11.96
CA LEU A 141 -46.87 0.44 -12.15
C LEU A 141 -46.56 1.39 -11.01
N HIS A 142 -45.96 2.53 -11.32
CA HIS A 142 -45.66 3.58 -10.35
C HIS A 142 -46.65 4.72 -10.52
N ILE A 143 -47.32 5.13 -9.44
CA ILE A 143 -48.31 6.21 -9.45
C ILE A 143 -47.86 7.28 -8.45
N VAL A 144 -47.75 8.53 -8.92
CA VAL A 144 -47.43 9.68 -8.07
C VAL A 144 -48.68 10.11 -7.31
N LYS A 145 -48.55 10.26 -5.99
CA LYS A 145 -49.61 10.75 -5.10
C LYS A 145 -49.78 12.25 -5.34
N ASP A 146 -51.02 12.67 -5.60
CA ASP A 146 -51.43 14.08 -5.68
C ASP A 146 -52.46 14.35 -4.57
N GLU A 147 -52.64 15.60 -4.14
CA GLU A 147 -53.56 15.95 -3.03
C GLU A 147 -55.01 15.47 -3.25
N SER A 148 -55.39 15.19 -4.50
CA SER A 148 -56.71 14.70 -4.92
C SER A 148 -56.86 13.17 -4.92
N LEU A 149 -55.77 12.38 -4.91
CA LEU A 149 -55.77 10.92 -5.10
C LEU A 149 -55.22 10.19 -3.87
N LYS A 150 -56.13 9.72 -2.99
CA LYS A 150 -55.76 8.93 -1.79
C LYS A 150 -55.43 7.48 -2.16
N LEU A 151 -54.49 6.87 -1.42
CA LEU A 151 -54.04 5.47 -1.59
C LEU A 151 -55.21 4.48 -1.80
N LYS A 152 -56.26 4.58 -0.97
CA LYS A 152 -57.42 3.68 -1.01
C LYS A 152 -58.18 3.71 -2.34
N THR A 153 -58.25 4.89 -2.97
CA THR A 153 -58.92 5.07 -4.26
C THR A 153 -58.09 4.45 -5.39
N ILE A 154 -56.77 4.67 -5.36
CA ILE A 154 -55.83 4.09 -6.32
C ILE A 154 -55.81 2.56 -6.20
N SER A 155 -55.67 2.02 -4.99
CA SER A 155 -55.63 0.57 -4.77
C SER A 155 -56.93 -0.09 -5.23
N SER A 156 -58.09 0.51 -4.97
CA SER A 156 -59.38 -0.03 -5.44
C SER A 156 -59.50 -0.06 -6.96
N LEU A 157 -58.87 0.89 -7.66
CA LEU A 157 -58.91 1.00 -9.12
C LEU A 157 -58.00 -0.02 -9.81
N VAL A 158 -56.80 -0.22 -9.26
CA VAL A 158 -55.87 -1.22 -9.77
C VAL A 158 -56.42 -2.63 -9.52
N VAL A 159 -56.95 -2.89 -8.31
CA VAL A 159 -57.54 -4.21 -7.96
C VAL A 159 -58.83 -4.51 -8.75
N LYS A 160 -59.57 -3.47 -9.19
CA LYS A 160 -60.76 -3.63 -10.04
C LYS A 160 -60.44 -4.27 -11.39
N HIS A 161 -59.30 -3.92 -12.00
CA HIS A 161 -58.87 -4.48 -13.28
C HIS A 161 -57.97 -5.70 -13.07
N ILE A 162 -57.08 -5.66 -12.08
CA ILE A 162 -56.11 -6.72 -11.84
C ILE A 162 -56.26 -7.19 -10.39
N PRO A 163 -57.07 -8.22 -10.12
CA PRO A 163 -57.38 -8.67 -8.77
C PRO A 163 -56.14 -9.14 -7.99
N GLU A 164 -55.12 -9.62 -8.70
CA GLU A 164 -53.87 -10.14 -8.13
C GLU A 164 -52.81 -9.06 -7.86
N ALA A 165 -53.09 -7.80 -8.21
CA ALA A 165 -52.14 -6.71 -8.05
C ALA A 165 -51.84 -6.44 -6.56
N LYS A 166 -50.54 -6.43 -6.22
CA LYS A 166 -50.06 -6.16 -4.85
C LYS A 166 -49.30 -4.84 -4.81
N VAL A 167 -49.47 -4.09 -3.73
CA VAL A 167 -48.62 -2.94 -3.42
C VAL A 167 -47.23 -3.46 -3.04
N THR A 168 -46.20 -3.00 -3.73
CA THR A 168 -44.81 -3.36 -3.46
C THR A 168 -44.14 -2.34 -2.55
N ASP A 169 -44.26 -1.06 -2.89
CA ASP A 169 -43.64 0.04 -2.16
C ASP A 169 -44.59 1.24 -2.06
N GLU A 170 -44.58 1.88 -0.90
CA GLU A 170 -45.31 3.12 -0.65
C GLU A 170 -44.36 4.16 -0.02
N THR A 171 -44.22 5.31 -0.68
CA THR A 171 -43.52 6.48 -0.15
C THR A 171 -44.50 7.63 0.05
N GLU A 172 -44.06 8.77 0.59
CA GLU A 172 -44.93 9.95 0.73
C GLU A 172 -45.40 10.50 -0.62
N GLU A 173 -44.58 10.36 -1.67
CA GLU A 173 -44.84 10.93 -3.00
C GLU A 173 -45.34 9.92 -4.04
N GLU A 174 -45.14 8.61 -3.86
CA GLU A 174 -45.51 7.59 -4.86
C GLU A 174 -45.96 6.25 -4.27
N VAL A 175 -46.68 5.47 -5.09
CA VAL A 175 -47.15 4.11 -4.79
C VAL A 175 -46.78 3.21 -5.96
N SER A 176 -46.20 2.05 -5.68
CA SER A 176 -45.81 1.07 -6.68
C SER A 176 -46.67 -0.18 -6.57
N PHE A 177 -47.20 -0.64 -7.69
CA PHE A 177 -47.99 -1.86 -7.82
C PHE A 177 -47.27 -2.87 -8.70
N HIS A 178 -47.41 -4.12 -8.35
CA HIS A 178 -46.96 -5.23 -9.16
C HIS A 178 -48.10 -5.79 -10.00
N LEU A 179 -47.91 -5.84 -11.32
CA LEU A 179 -48.89 -6.32 -12.30
C LEU A 179 -48.39 -7.64 -12.90
N THR A 180 -49.21 -8.68 -12.81
CA THR A 180 -48.91 -10.01 -13.34
C THR A 180 -48.94 -10.06 -14.87
N PRO A 181 -48.07 -10.85 -15.54
CA PRO A 181 -47.93 -10.89 -17.00
C PRO A 181 -49.11 -11.54 -17.73
N ASP A 182 -49.92 -12.37 -17.07
CA ASP A 182 -51.03 -13.10 -17.72
C ASP A 182 -52.26 -12.22 -18.05
N THR A 183 -52.23 -10.92 -17.73
CA THR A 183 -53.35 -9.96 -17.90
C THR A 183 -53.03 -8.80 -18.86
N ASP A 184 -52.19 -9.02 -19.88
CA ASP A 184 -51.77 -7.99 -20.86
C ASP A 184 -52.94 -7.23 -21.52
N SER A 185 -54.07 -7.91 -21.77
CA SER A 185 -55.24 -7.32 -22.45
C SER A 185 -55.98 -6.28 -21.60
N GLU A 186 -55.87 -6.35 -20.27
CA GLU A 186 -56.53 -5.44 -19.33
C GLU A 186 -55.67 -4.21 -18.97
N PHE A 187 -54.39 -4.19 -19.35
CA PHE A 187 -53.52 -3.04 -19.12
C PHE A 187 -53.99 -1.81 -19.90
N GLY A 188 -54.48 -2.00 -21.13
CA GLY A 188 -54.98 -0.92 -21.98
C GLY A 188 -56.16 -0.15 -21.36
N SER A 189 -57.10 -0.85 -20.70
CA SER A 189 -58.25 -0.24 -20.03
C SER A 189 -57.88 0.37 -18.68
N LEU A 190 -56.99 -0.28 -17.92
CA LEU A 190 -56.46 0.27 -16.67
C LEU A 190 -55.77 1.62 -16.89
N PHE A 191 -54.86 1.71 -17.88
CA PHE A 191 -54.14 2.94 -18.17
C PHE A 191 -55.06 4.04 -18.72
N GLU A 192 -56.10 3.69 -19.47
CA GLU A 192 -57.12 4.64 -19.92
C GLU A 192 -57.88 5.27 -18.74
N GLU A 193 -58.34 4.47 -17.76
CA GLU A 193 -59.04 5.02 -16.57
C GLU A 193 -58.09 5.88 -15.69
N LEU A 194 -56.79 5.56 -15.66
CA LEU A 194 -55.78 6.36 -14.97
C LEU A 194 -55.49 7.69 -15.70
N GLU A 195 -55.40 7.65 -17.04
CA GLU A 195 -55.21 8.83 -17.89
C GLU A 195 -56.42 9.78 -17.81
N GLU A 196 -57.65 9.24 -17.82
CA GLU A 196 -58.89 10.01 -17.65
C GLU A 196 -58.93 10.76 -16.31
N LYS A 197 -58.47 10.12 -15.23
CA LYS A 197 -58.38 10.73 -13.90
C LYS A 197 -57.18 11.67 -13.75
N LYS A 198 -56.44 11.93 -14.83
CA LYS A 198 -55.20 12.73 -14.86
C LYS A 198 -54.17 12.26 -13.82
N ALA A 199 -54.18 10.97 -13.48
CA ALA A 199 -53.20 10.41 -12.59
C ALA A 199 -51.83 10.44 -13.29
N LYS A 200 -50.79 10.82 -12.55
CA LYS A 200 -49.41 10.79 -13.04
C LYS A 200 -48.85 9.41 -12.74
N PHE A 201 -48.58 8.60 -13.76
CA PHE A 201 -48.05 7.26 -13.60
C PHE A 201 -46.96 6.93 -14.63
N GLY A 202 -46.20 5.88 -14.37
CA GLY A 202 -45.18 5.32 -15.25
C GLY A 202 -45.12 3.80 -15.11
N VAL A 203 -44.65 3.13 -16.16
CA VAL A 203 -44.63 1.66 -16.23
C VAL A 203 -43.22 1.17 -16.48
N THR A 204 -42.76 0.28 -15.59
CA THR A 204 -41.46 -0.38 -15.68
C THR A 204 -41.66 -1.88 -15.94
N VAL A 205 -40.76 -2.48 -16.70
CA VAL A 205 -40.76 -3.91 -17.04
C VAL A 205 -39.82 -4.64 -16.10
N THR A 206 -40.09 -5.92 -15.80
CA THR A 206 -39.13 -6.77 -15.07
C THR A 206 -37.74 -6.74 -15.73
N THR A 207 -36.70 -6.52 -14.94
CA THR A 207 -35.32 -6.48 -15.41
C THR A 207 -34.72 -7.90 -15.51
N MET A 208 -33.61 -8.05 -16.26
CA MET A 208 -32.86 -9.32 -16.24
C MET A 208 -32.25 -9.62 -14.86
N GLU A 209 -32.07 -8.60 -14.01
CA GLU A 209 -31.61 -8.80 -12.64
C GLU A 209 -32.67 -9.49 -11.78
N ASP A 210 -33.94 -9.10 -11.90
CA ASP A 210 -35.04 -9.75 -11.16
C ASP A 210 -35.17 -11.24 -11.55
N VAL A 211 -35.03 -11.54 -12.84
CA VAL A 211 -34.98 -12.92 -13.35
C VAL A 211 -33.80 -13.70 -12.74
N PHE A 212 -32.62 -13.09 -12.72
CA PHE A 212 -31.42 -13.70 -12.14
C PHE A 212 -31.61 -14.01 -10.65
N LEU A 213 -32.19 -13.09 -9.89
CA LEU A 213 -32.48 -13.27 -8.46
C LEU A 213 -33.49 -14.40 -8.24
N LYS A 214 -34.55 -14.46 -9.05
CA LYS A 214 -35.53 -15.55 -8.97
C LYS A 214 -34.90 -16.92 -9.20
N ILE A 215 -34.00 -17.01 -10.19
CA ILE A 215 -33.25 -18.25 -10.45
C ILE A 215 -32.29 -18.56 -9.31
N ALA A 216 -31.61 -17.56 -8.76
CA ALA A 216 -30.72 -17.74 -7.61
C ALA A 216 -31.48 -18.28 -6.39
N GLU A 217 -32.69 -17.80 -6.10
CA GLU A 217 -33.57 -18.35 -5.06
C GLU A 217 -33.92 -19.82 -5.32
N ILE A 218 -34.31 -20.15 -6.56
CA ILE A 218 -34.69 -21.51 -6.97
C ILE A 218 -33.48 -22.46 -6.84
N SER A 219 -32.30 -22.03 -7.32
CA SER A 219 -31.07 -22.80 -7.24
C SER A 219 -30.53 -22.91 -5.82
N GLY A 220 -30.66 -21.88 -4.99
CA GLY A 220 -30.30 -21.91 -3.57
C GLY A 220 -31.07 -22.97 -2.80
N LYS A 221 -32.37 -23.15 -3.11
CA LYS A 221 -33.19 -24.25 -2.59
C LYS A 221 -32.72 -25.62 -3.09
N LYS A 222 -32.17 -25.72 -4.31
CA LYS A 222 -31.69 -26.96 -4.95
C LYS A 222 -30.33 -27.45 -4.41
N TYR A 223 -29.43 -26.55 -4.05
CA TYR A 223 -28.06 -26.88 -3.57
C TYR A 223 -27.89 -26.86 -2.04
N GLY A 224 -28.99 -26.76 -1.27
CA GLY A 224 -28.97 -27.03 0.18
C GLY A 224 -28.31 -25.97 1.07
N HIS A 225 -28.13 -24.74 0.61
CA HIS A 225 -27.58 -23.64 1.42
C HIS A 225 -28.66 -22.79 2.12
N VAL A 226 -29.77 -23.42 2.53
CA VAL A 226 -30.83 -22.75 3.30
C VAL A 226 -30.78 -23.24 4.74
N ASP A 227 -29.98 -22.56 5.58
CA ASP A 227 -30.32 -22.45 6.99
C ASP A 227 -31.67 -21.72 7.05
N GLN A 228 -32.77 -22.47 7.22
CA GLN A 228 -34.15 -21.96 7.31
C GLN A 228 -34.37 -21.00 8.50
N GLU A 229 -33.34 -20.71 9.29
CA GLU A 229 -33.35 -19.64 10.30
C GLU A 229 -33.16 -18.23 9.69
N MET A 230 -32.65 -18.08 8.46
CA MET A 230 -32.35 -16.77 7.87
C MET A 230 -33.58 -15.92 7.51
N GLU A 231 -34.68 -16.49 7.04
CA GLU A 231 -35.85 -15.71 6.56
C GLU A 231 -36.67 -15.03 7.69
N LYS A 232 -36.42 -15.33 8.97
CA LYS A 232 -37.09 -14.65 10.10
C LYS A 232 -36.24 -13.60 10.81
N GLU A 233 -34.92 -13.61 10.67
CA GLU A 233 -34.02 -12.63 11.29
C GLU A 233 -33.61 -11.46 10.35
N GLU A 234 -34.01 -11.47 9.07
CA GLU A 234 -33.76 -10.40 8.09
C GLU A 234 -34.37 -9.02 8.46
N THR A 235 -35.14 -8.97 9.55
CA THR A 235 -35.77 -7.76 10.11
C THR A 235 -35.10 -7.25 11.39
N GLU A 236 -33.94 -7.77 11.78
CA GLU A 236 -33.18 -7.16 12.89
C GLU A 236 -32.61 -5.80 12.47
N ASP A 237 -33.03 -4.74 13.16
CA ASP A 237 -32.51 -3.38 12.99
C ASP A 237 -30.97 -3.30 13.17
N VAL A 238 -30.25 -3.36 12.05
CA VAL A 238 -28.78 -3.36 11.99
C VAL A 238 -28.21 -2.00 12.37
N TYR A 239 -28.94 -0.94 12.03
CA TYR A 239 -28.53 0.43 12.28
C TYR A 239 -28.73 0.77 13.76
N GLY A 240 -29.82 0.31 14.38
CA GLY A 240 -30.13 0.54 15.78
C GLY A 240 -30.57 1.99 16.05
N ASN A 241 -31.16 2.23 17.21
CA ASN A 241 -31.48 3.59 17.65
C ASN A 241 -30.19 4.33 18.02
N LEU A 242 -30.11 5.64 17.70
CA LEU A 242 -29.01 6.51 18.09
C LEU A 242 -28.96 6.55 19.63
N SER A 243 -28.21 5.65 20.22
CA SER A 243 -27.96 5.69 21.66
C SER A 243 -26.98 6.83 21.90
N THR A 244 -27.49 7.90 22.50
CA THR A 244 -26.83 9.15 22.86
C THR A 244 -25.70 8.95 23.88
N TYR A 245 -24.74 8.06 23.63
CA TYR A 245 -23.68 7.73 24.59
C TYR A 245 -22.49 8.70 24.59
N ARG A 246 -22.58 9.84 23.89
CA ARG A 246 -21.55 10.89 23.98
C ARG A 246 -21.77 11.92 25.09
N LEU A 247 -22.89 11.90 25.81
CA LEU A 247 -23.28 13.06 26.61
C LEU A 247 -23.13 12.99 28.13
N ASN A 248 -22.69 11.87 28.75
CA ASN A 248 -22.67 11.80 30.22
C ASN A 248 -21.46 11.16 30.90
N GLU A 249 -20.31 11.04 30.23
CA GLU A 249 -19.11 10.50 30.88
C GLU A 249 -17.87 11.37 30.70
N SER A 250 -16.97 11.28 31.67
CA SER A 250 -15.78 12.11 31.82
C SER A 250 -15.00 12.29 30.52
N LEU A 251 -14.55 13.52 30.27
CA LEU A 251 -13.78 13.95 29.10
C LEU A 251 -12.62 13.01 28.73
N PHE A 252 -12.08 12.23 29.68
CA PHE A 252 -10.92 11.35 29.48
C PHE A 252 -11.25 9.92 29.03
N ARG A 253 -12.41 9.36 29.39
CA ARG A 253 -12.76 7.97 29.07
C ARG A 253 -12.78 7.67 27.56
N PRO A 254 -13.37 8.50 26.67
CA PRO A 254 -13.37 8.23 25.23
C PRO A 254 -11.96 8.30 24.59
N TYR A 255 -11.06 9.10 25.16
CA TYR A 255 -9.65 9.14 24.72
C TYR A 255 -8.92 7.85 25.08
N LEU A 256 -9.16 7.29 26.27
CA LEU A 256 -8.57 6.02 26.69
C LEU A 256 -9.05 4.84 25.82
N PHE A 257 -10.34 4.79 25.47
CA PHE A 257 -10.87 3.78 24.56
C PHE A 257 -10.25 3.89 23.16
N SER A 258 -10.15 5.11 22.64
CA SER A 258 -9.51 5.38 21.34
C SER A 258 -8.03 4.98 21.34
N PHE A 259 -7.30 5.32 22.41
CA PHE A 259 -5.91 4.94 22.61
C PHE A 259 -5.72 3.42 22.65
N SER A 260 -6.51 2.72 23.48
CA SER A 260 -6.47 1.25 23.57
C SER A 260 -6.79 0.57 22.25
N ALA A 261 -7.76 1.09 21.49
CA ALA A 261 -8.12 0.58 20.18
C ALA A 261 -6.97 0.73 19.16
N LEU A 262 -6.31 1.89 19.13
CA LEU A 262 -5.16 2.15 18.26
C LEU A 262 -3.93 1.30 18.65
N MET A 263 -3.69 1.09 19.94
CA MET A 263 -2.63 0.18 20.41
C MET A 263 -2.90 -1.26 19.98
N THR A 264 -4.15 -1.72 20.15
CA THR A 264 -4.58 -3.07 19.73
C THR A 264 -4.43 -3.25 18.22
N LYS A 265 -4.83 -2.25 17.43
CA LYS A 265 -4.61 -2.19 15.97
C LYS A 265 -3.14 -2.39 15.63
N ARG A 266 -2.25 -1.64 16.29
CA ARG A 266 -0.81 -1.67 16.05
C ARG A 266 -0.21 -3.03 16.43
N PHE A 267 -0.64 -3.62 17.55
CA PHE A 267 -0.26 -4.97 17.96
C PHE A 267 -0.64 -6.03 16.92
N HIS A 268 -1.89 -6.07 16.45
CA HIS A 268 -2.32 -7.05 15.45
C HIS A 268 -1.57 -6.89 14.12
N TYR A 269 -1.36 -5.64 13.67
CA TYR A 269 -0.57 -5.37 12.48
C TYR A 269 0.87 -5.89 12.62
N PHE A 270 1.51 -5.58 13.76
CA PHE A 270 2.89 -5.98 14.05
C PHE A 270 3.04 -7.50 14.15
N LYS A 271 2.15 -8.17 14.91
CA LYS A 271 2.12 -9.64 15.07
C LYS A 271 2.04 -10.37 13.72
N ARG A 272 1.26 -9.85 12.77
CA ARG A 272 1.07 -10.45 11.44
C ARG A 272 2.11 -10.01 10.42
N HIS A 273 2.87 -8.96 10.69
CA HIS A 273 3.99 -8.52 9.86
C HIS A 273 5.33 -9.10 10.34
N TRP A 274 5.33 -10.37 10.75
CA TRP A 274 6.47 -11.05 11.38
C TRP A 274 7.78 -10.97 10.57
N SER A 275 7.72 -10.89 9.24
CA SER A 275 8.91 -10.77 8.39
C SER A 275 9.67 -9.45 8.59
N ILE A 276 8.97 -8.34 8.84
CA ILE A 276 9.62 -7.05 9.15
C ILE A 276 10.14 -7.08 10.58
N LEU A 277 9.36 -7.65 11.51
CA LEU A 277 9.79 -7.80 12.91
C LEU A 277 11.08 -8.62 12.99
N LEU A 278 11.14 -9.76 12.29
CA LEU A 278 12.33 -10.58 12.23
C LEU A 278 13.50 -9.79 11.64
N ALA A 279 13.29 -9.05 10.55
CA ALA A 279 14.33 -8.21 9.97
C ALA A 279 14.78 -7.08 10.92
N GLN A 280 13.86 -6.45 11.66
CA GLN A 280 14.15 -5.40 12.65
C GLN A 280 14.97 -5.94 13.84
N LEU A 281 14.83 -7.22 14.20
CA LEU A 281 15.59 -7.82 15.30
C LEU A 281 16.91 -8.42 14.83
N VAL A 282 16.88 -9.23 13.76
CA VAL A 282 18.02 -10.02 13.29
C VAL A 282 19.04 -9.16 12.55
N LEU A 283 18.61 -8.25 11.68
CA LEU A 283 19.55 -7.48 10.85
C LEU A 283 20.42 -6.54 11.70
N PRO A 284 19.89 -5.72 12.63
CA PRO A 284 20.73 -4.92 13.51
C PRO A 284 21.66 -5.79 14.36
N PHE A 285 21.17 -6.91 14.89
CA PHE A 285 22.00 -7.83 15.69
C PHE A 285 23.18 -8.38 14.89
N LEU A 286 22.94 -8.91 13.68
CA LEU A 286 24.01 -9.45 12.83
C LEU A 286 25.02 -8.38 12.41
N LEU A 287 24.55 -7.19 12.05
CA LEU A 287 25.43 -6.09 11.64
C LEU A 287 26.25 -5.55 12.84
N THR A 288 25.68 -5.50 14.04
CA THR A 288 26.41 -5.15 15.27
C THR A 288 27.43 -6.23 15.62
N CYS A 289 27.08 -7.52 15.52
CA CYS A 289 28.02 -8.63 15.67
C CYS A 289 29.19 -8.50 14.69
N PHE A 290 28.90 -8.22 13.41
CA PHE A 290 29.93 -8.03 12.39
C PHE A 290 30.83 -6.81 12.68
N CYS A 291 30.23 -5.69 13.11
CA CYS A 291 30.97 -4.51 13.54
C CYS A 291 31.93 -4.83 14.69
N LEU A 292 31.43 -5.47 15.74
CA LEU A 292 32.22 -5.83 16.92
C LEU A 292 33.25 -6.93 16.63
N PHE A 293 32.99 -7.82 15.67
CA PHE A 293 33.96 -8.82 15.22
C PHE A 293 35.17 -8.16 14.55
N ILE A 294 34.94 -7.17 13.66
CA ILE A 294 36.03 -6.38 13.04
C ILE A 294 36.83 -5.64 14.11
N VAL A 295 36.16 -5.13 15.13
CA VAL A 295 36.81 -4.42 16.23
C VAL A 295 37.63 -5.38 17.12
N ARG A 296 37.14 -6.59 17.38
CA ARG A 296 37.80 -7.59 18.23
C ARG A 296 39.11 -8.11 17.63
N SER A 297 39.19 -8.28 16.30
CA SER A 297 40.39 -8.84 15.66
C SER A 297 41.65 -8.00 15.87
N ASP A 298 41.52 -6.69 16.02
CA ASP A 298 42.65 -5.83 16.40
C ASP A 298 43.08 -6.03 17.87
N ILE A 299 42.16 -6.32 18.79
CA ILE A 299 42.49 -6.51 20.22
C ILE A 299 43.39 -7.74 20.41
N ALA A 300 43.14 -8.82 19.66
CA ALA A 300 43.95 -10.03 19.73
C ALA A 300 45.43 -9.83 19.33
N THR A 301 45.74 -8.77 18.58
CA THR A 301 47.12 -8.40 18.26
C THR A 301 47.87 -7.70 19.40
N PHE A 302 47.18 -7.38 20.51
CA PHE A 302 47.78 -6.82 21.73
C PHE A 302 48.13 -7.87 22.78
N ALA A 303 47.98 -9.18 22.50
CA ALA A 303 48.47 -10.22 23.39
C ALA A 303 50.00 -10.10 23.52
N THR A 304 50.46 -9.65 24.68
CA THR A 304 51.82 -9.18 24.99
C THR A 304 52.86 -10.28 25.19
N GLU A 305 52.51 -11.55 25.00
CA GLU A 305 53.37 -12.68 25.37
C GLU A 305 53.50 -13.64 24.19
N PHE A 306 54.62 -13.55 23.46
CA PHE A 306 55.06 -14.66 22.63
C PHE A 306 55.62 -15.73 23.57
N ASN A 307 55.08 -16.94 23.50
CA ASN A 307 55.59 -18.06 24.29
C ASN A 307 57.03 -18.40 23.84
N PRO A 308 57.93 -18.79 24.77
CA PRO A 308 59.26 -19.26 24.42
C PRO A 308 59.15 -20.50 23.51
N LEU A 309 59.98 -20.56 22.46
CA LEU A 309 60.00 -21.64 21.49
C LEU A 309 61.23 -22.53 21.72
N GLU A 310 61.03 -23.79 22.06
CA GLU A 310 62.11 -24.79 22.09
C GLU A 310 62.48 -25.20 20.66
N LEU A 311 63.76 -25.07 20.29
CA LEU A 311 64.24 -25.30 18.94
C LEU A 311 64.55 -26.78 18.73
N ASP A 312 63.50 -27.57 18.52
CA ASP A 312 63.56 -28.98 18.10
C ASP A 312 62.94 -29.14 16.70
N ILE A 313 63.69 -29.75 15.78
CA ILE A 313 63.26 -29.96 14.39
C ILE A 313 62.09 -30.92 14.31
N HIS A 314 62.08 -31.99 15.11
CA HIS A 314 61.03 -32.99 15.05
C HIS A 314 59.72 -32.44 15.63
N ALA A 315 59.80 -31.72 16.76
CA ALA A 315 58.63 -31.11 17.38
C ALA A 315 57.96 -30.06 16.48
N GLU A 316 58.75 -29.21 15.81
CA GLU A 316 58.23 -28.09 15.01
C GLU A 316 57.89 -28.47 13.56
N TYR A 317 58.68 -29.35 12.93
CA TYR A 317 58.56 -29.65 11.50
C TYR A 317 58.22 -31.12 11.19
N GLY A 318 58.21 -32.01 12.19
CA GLY A 318 57.92 -33.43 12.04
C GLY A 318 59.04 -34.20 11.31
N ASN A 319 58.66 -35.24 10.55
CA ASN A 319 59.62 -36.05 9.80
C ASN A 319 60.20 -35.25 8.62
N THR A 320 61.50 -34.99 8.69
CA THR A 320 62.23 -34.18 7.71
C THR A 320 63.30 -35.02 7.02
N ASP A 321 63.80 -34.55 5.88
CA ASP A 321 64.90 -35.18 5.15
C ASP A 321 66.17 -34.35 5.37
N GLY A 322 67.32 -35.01 5.43
CA GLY A 322 68.62 -34.38 5.58
C GLY A 322 69.74 -35.21 4.95
N PHE A 323 70.93 -34.64 4.91
CA PHE A 323 72.09 -35.30 4.29
C PHE A 323 73.37 -35.04 5.06
N TYR A 324 74.35 -35.91 4.87
CA TYR A 324 75.72 -35.66 5.32
C TYR A 324 76.77 -36.06 4.26
N TYR A 325 77.96 -35.48 4.39
CA TYR A 325 79.15 -35.80 3.59
C TYR A 325 80.39 -35.93 4.49
N GLY A 326 81.21 -36.95 4.23
CA GLY A 326 82.53 -37.12 4.85
C GLY A 326 83.45 -37.99 3.98
N ASP A 327 84.60 -37.42 3.59
CA ASP A 327 85.47 -37.98 2.53
C ASP A 327 86.63 -38.86 3.04
N LYS A 328 87.08 -38.66 4.28
CA LYS A 328 88.33 -39.23 4.81
C LYS A 328 88.13 -40.14 6.03
N PRO A 329 88.96 -41.19 6.21
CA PRO A 329 88.87 -42.09 7.37
C PRO A 329 89.12 -41.41 8.73
N ALA A 330 89.71 -40.21 8.75
CA ALA A 330 89.89 -39.41 9.97
C ALA A 330 88.61 -38.66 10.42
N THR A 331 87.62 -38.50 9.52
CA THR A 331 86.36 -37.79 9.82
C THR A 331 85.19 -38.73 10.12
N THR A 332 85.34 -40.04 9.86
CA THR A 332 84.29 -41.07 10.02
C THR A 332 83.62 -41.06 11.39
N ALA A 333 84.39 -40.97 12.49
CA ALA A 333 83.83 -40.96 13.84
C ALA A 333 82.91 -39.75 14.11
N LEU A 334 83.21 -38.57 13.53
CA LEU A 334 82.36 -37.38 13.67
C LEU A 334 81.16 -37.44 12.73
N THR A 335 81.36 -37.97 11.53
CA THR A 335 80.29 -38.18 10.55
C THR A 335 79.25 -39.17 11.05
N GLU A 336 79.67 -40.24 11.73
CA GLU A 336 78.78 -41.20 12.39
C GLU A 336 78.04 -40.57 13.59
N ALA A 337 78.72 -39.74 14.40
CA ALA A 337 78.06 -38.99 15.47
C ALA A 337 77.00 -38.02 14.92
N TYR A 338 77.31 -37.29 13.84
CA TYR A 338 76.35 -36.38 13.21
C TYR A 338 75.16 -37.10 12.59
N LYS A 339 75.40 -38.25 11.95
CA LYS A 339 74.32 -39.14 11.48
C LYS A 339 73.42 -39.56 12.64
N SER A 340 73.99 -40.00 13.76
CA SER A 340 73.23 -40.43 14.94
C SER A 340 72.36 -39.30 15.51
N VAL A 341 72.87 -38.07 15.54
CA VAL A 341 72.12 -36.89 16.03
C VAL A 341 70.98 -36.51 15.09
N LEU A 342 71.18 -36.61 13.77
CA LEU A 342 70.11 -36.37 12.80
C LEU A 342 69.00 -37.42 12.91
N GLU A 343 69.36 -38.70 13.01
CA GLU A 343 68.39 -39.79 13.15
C GLU A 343 67.62 -39.74 14.49
N SER A 344 68.28 -39.35 15.59
CA SER A 344 67.61 -39.20 16.90
C SER A 344 66.60 -38.05 16.92
N ASN A 345 66.78 -37.04 16.07
CA ASN A 345 65.87 -35.90 15.91
C ASN A 345 64.87 -36.12 14.74
N GLY A 346 64.61 -37.36 14.35
CA GLY A 346 63.58 -37.71 13.36
C GLY A 346 63.87 -37.22 11.93
N VAL A 347 65.13 -36.92 11.60
CA VAL A 347 65.57 -36.55 10.25
C VAL A 347 65.95 -37.83 9.49
N SER A 348 65.40 -38.03 8.30
CA SER A 348 65.76 -39.11 7.40
C SER A 348 67.06 -38.75 6.65
N VAL A 349 68.10 -39.55 6.81
CA VAL A 349 69.47 -39.13 6.45
C VAL A 349 70.04 -39.93 5.28
N VAL A 350 70.65 -39.25 4.32
CA VAL A 350 71.35 -39.86 3.18
C VAL A 350 72.82 -39.44 3.15
N ASN A 351 73.75 -40.40 2.97
CA ASN A 351 75.15 -40.11 2.71
C ASN A 351 75.32 -39.69 1.24
N VAL A 352 75.95 -38.55 1.01
CA VAL A 352 76.08 -37.93 -0.31
C VAL A 352 77.56 -37.88 -0.69
N THR A 353 77.89 -37.83 -1.99
CA THR A 353 79.27 -37.63 -2.50
C THR A 353 79.54 -36.20 -2.97
N ASP A 354 78.51 -35.49 -3.46
CA ASP A 354 78.54 -34.05 -3.74
C ASP A 354 77.28 -33.38 -3.16
N PRO A 355 77.41 -32.68 -2.01
CA PRO A 355 76.32 -31.98 -1.33
C PRO A 355 75.56 -31.00 -2.20
N LEU A 356 76.28 -30.20 -3.01
CA LEU A 356 75.68 -29.13 -3.80
C LEU A 356 74.83 -29.74 -4.92
N GLN A 357 75.37 -30.74 -5.61
CA GLN A 357 74.66 -31.42 -6.68
C GLN A 357 73.45 -32.22 -6.15
N HIS A 358 73.55 -32.80 -4.95
CA HIS A 358 72.42 -33.48 -4.30
C HIS A 358 71.25 -32.54 -4.01
N VAL A 359 71.51 -31.36 -3.43
CA VAL A 359 70.47 -30.37 -3.15
C VAL A 359 69.82 -29.88 -4.47
N LEU A 360 70.63 -29.62 -5.50
CA LEU A 360 70.14 -29.22 -6.82
C LEU A 360 69.27 -30.30 -7.47
N ASP A 361 69.67 -31.57 -7.39
CA ASP A 361 68.91 -32.69 -7.97
C ASP A 361 67.65 -33.01 -7.16
N TYR A 362 67.69 -32.86 -5.83
CA TYR A 362 66.51 -32.98 -4.96
C TYR A 362 65.47 -31.89 -5.32
N GLY A 363 65.92 -30.65 -5.48
CA GLY A 363 65.07 -29.52 -5.92
C GLY A 363 64.50 -29.70 -7.34
N LYS A 364 65.32 -30.20 -8.29
CA LYS A 364 64.87 -30.51 -9.67
C LYS A 364 63.81 -31.62 -9.71
N LYS A 365 63.93 -32.63 -8.84
CA LYS A 365 62.95 -33.73 -8.75
C LYS A 365 61.62 -33.27 -8.19
N ASN A 366 61.62 -32.50 -7.09
CA ASN A 366 60.40 -31.97 -6.49
C ASN A 366 60.68 -30.76 -5.60
N ILE A 367 60.37 -29.56 -6.10
CA ILE A 367 60.59 -28.31 -5.39
C ILE A 367 59.74 -28.18 -4.12
N ALA A 368 58.53 -28.74 -4.10
CA ALA A 368 57.66 -28.71 -2.92
C ALA A 368 58.21 -29.58 -1.79
N LYS A 369 58.81 -30.73 -2.15
CA LYS A 369 59.49 -31.59 -1.19
C LYS A 369 60.78 -30.94 -0.67
N TYR A 370 61.52 -30.23 -1.53
CA TYR A 370 62.68 -29.46 -1.12
C TYR A 370 62.34 -28.39 -0.08
N LEU A 371 61.34 -27.55 -0.37
CA LEU A 371 60.95 -26.44 0.52
C LEU A 371 60.43 -26.91 1.88
N LYS A 372 59.76 -28.06 1.93
CA LYS A 372 59.09 -28.54 3.15
C LYS A 372 59.91 -29.57 3.93
N ASN A 373 60.59 -30.50 3.27
CA ASN A 373 61.17 -31.67 3.93
C ASN A 373 62.69 -31.57 4.05
N LEU A 374 63.42 -31.05 3.05
CA LEU A 374 64.88 -30.96 3.12
C LEU A 374 65.28 -29.74 3.95
N LEU A 375 65.45 -29.91 5.27
CA LEU A 375 65.65 -28.79 6.19
C LEU A 375 67.10 -28.58 6.60
N VAL A 376 67.84 -29.66 6.83
CA VAL A 376 69.19 -29.62 7.40
C VAL A 376 70.14 -30.57 6.68
N GLY A 377 71.42 -30.22 6.61
CA GLY A 377 72.47 -31.09 6.12
C GLY A 377 73.82 -30.71 6.72
N GLY A 378 74.85 -31.55 6.55
CA GLY A 378 76.18 -31.25 7.11
C GLY A 378 77.31 -31.80 6.27
N THR A 379 78.39 -31.03 6.13
CA THR A 379 79.60 -31.47 5.44
C THR A 379 80.79 -31.37 6.38
N ILE A 380 81.57 -32.46 6.45
CA ILE A 380 82.68 -32.62 7.39
C ILE A 380 83.94 -32.93 6.59
N ASP A 381 84.74 -31.90 6.38
CA ASP A 381 85.95 -31.95 5.57
C ASP A 381 87.20 -31.80 6.43
N GLN A 382 88.34 -32.24 5.91
CA GLN A 382 89.63 -32.04 6.54
C GLN A 382 90.59 -31.37 5.57
N ASP A 383 91.07 -30.19 5.96
CA ASP A 383 92.01 -29.40 5.17
C ASP A 383 93.38 -30.08 5.06
N GLY A 384 94.21 -29.64 4.10
CA GLY A 384 95.57 -30.16 3.89
C GLY A 384 96.51 -30.01 5.11
N ASN A 385 96.16 -29.15 6.06
CA ASN A 385 96.89 -28.91 7.31
C ASN A 385 96.40 -29.77 8.51
N GLY A 386 95.41 -30.65 8.29
CA GLY A 386 94.87 -31.55 9.32
C GLY A 386 93.71 -30.99 10.16
N ASN A 387 93.34 -29.72 9.96
CA ASN A 387 92.18 -29.09 10.61
C ASN A 387 90.86 -29.60 10.04
N LEU A 388 89.83 -29.75 10.89
CA LEU A 388 88.47 -30.14 10.50
C LEU A 388 87.63 -28.90 10.17
N ASN A 389 87.01 -28.90 9.00
CA ASN A 389 86.07 -27.87 8.56
C ASN A 389 84.64 -28.45 8.58
N LEU A 390 83.72 -27.77 9.27
CA LEU A 390 82.35 -28.22 9.50
C LEU A 390 81.37 -27.20 8.93
N THR A 391 80.61 -27.60 7.92
CA THR A 391 79.58 -26.73 7.32
C THR A 391 78.20 -27.30 7.61
N ALA A 392 77.37 -26.54 8.32
CA ALA A 392 75.96 -26.86 8.50
C ALA A 392 75.15 -26.23 7.37
N TRP A 393 74.43 -27.05 6.62
CA TRP A 393 73.50 -26.64 5.58
C TRP A 393 72.11 -26.50 6.19
N PHE A 394 71.40 -25.44 5.82
CA PHE A 394 70.02 -25.21 6.22
C PHE A 394 69.20 -24.70 5.05
N ASN A 395 67.90 -24.99 5.08
CA ASN A 395 66.94 -24.40 4.17
C ASN A 395 66.49 -23.04 4.70
N GLY A 396 66.62 -21.99 3.90
CA GLY A 396 66.29 -20.60 4.29
C GLY A 396 64.80 -20.26 4.31
N GLU A 397 63.91 -21.16 3.88
CA GLU A 397 62.47 -20.88 3.86
C GLU A 397 61.85 -20.89 5.28
N PRO A 398 62.11 -21.88 6.16
CA PRO A 398 61.61 -21.81 7.53
C PRO A 398 62.51 -20.94 8.41
N TYR A 399 61.91 -20.05 9.20
CA TYR A 399 62.64 -19.02 9.97
C TYR A 399 63.64 -19.56 11.01
N HIS A 400 63.47 -20.79 11.51
CA HIS A 400 64.22 -21.33 12.65
C HIS A 400 65.20 -22.47 12.30
N THR A 401 65.31 -22.86 11.03
CA THR A 401 66.20 -23.95 10.58
C THR A 401 67.68 -23.62 10.71
N ALA A 402 68.08 -22.36 10.56
CA ALA A 402 69.48 -21.93 10.67
C ALA A 402 70.07 -22.16 12.07
N PRO A 403 69.45 -21.70 13.18
CA PRO A 403 69.95 -22.01 14.51
C PRO A 403 69.81 -23.50 14.86
N MET A 404 68.77 -24.19 14.36
CA MET A 404 68.60 -25.64 14.56
C MET A 404 69.70 -26.48 13.88
N SER A 405 70.10 -26.14 12.65
CA SER A 405 71.16 -26.88 11.95
C SER A 405 72.52 -26.77 12.66
N LEU A 406 72.81 -25.59 13.23
CA LEU A 406 73.99 -25.38 14.07
C LEU A 406 73.90 -26.16 15.38
N LEU A 407 72.73 -26.20 16.02
CA LEU A 407 72.50 -26.96 17.24
C LEU A 407 72.81 -28.45 17.06
N LEU A 408 72.34 -29.05 15.97
CA LEU A 408 72.62 -30.44 15.62
C LEU A 408 74.13 -30.69 15.41
N MET A 409 74.80 -29.80 14.69
CA MET A 409 76.24 -29.91 14.43
C MET A 409 77.06 -29.78 15.73
N HIS A 410 76.69 -28.86 16.61
CA HIS A 410 77.34 -28.71 17.92
C HIS A 410 77.06 -29.89 18.85
N THR A 411 75.86 -30.45 18.81
CA THR A 411 75.51 -31.66 19.57
C THR A 411 76.33 -32.86 19.10
N ALA A 412 76.54 -33.02 17.80
CA ALA A 412 77.40 -34.07 17.26
C ALA A 412 78.88 -33.90 17.65
N LEU A 413 79.38 -32.66 17.66
CA LEU A 413 80.71 -32.35 18.20
C LEU A 413 80.83 -32.72 19.68
N LEU A 414 79.83 -32.38 20.49
CA LEU A 414 79.79 -32.72 21.91
C LEU A 414 79.82 -34.23 22.11
N GLN A 415 78.99 -34.97 21.37
CA GLN A 415 78.95 -36.43 21.42
C GLN A 415 80.29 -37.07 21.03
N LYS A 416 81.03 -36.50 20.07
CA LYS A 416 82.38 -36.98 19.74
C LYS A 416 83.37 -36.83 20.89
N VAL A 417 83.30 -35.73 21.66
CA VAL A 417 84.25 -35.45 22.75
C VAL A 417 83.88 -36.19 24.03
N THR A 418 82.58 -36.31 24.31
CA THR A 418 82.06 -36.79 25.61
C THR A 418 81.44 -38.19 25.54
N ASN A 419 81.35 -38.80 24.35
CA ASN A 419 80.62 -40.05 24.03
C ASN A 419 79.10 -40.02 24.33
N SER A 420 78.59 -39.06 25.10
CA SER A 420 77.16 -38.87 25.38
C SER A 420 76.88 -37.42 25.82
N GLY A 421 75.91 -36.76 25.18
CA GLY A 421 75.47 -35.40 25.53
C GLY A 421 74.48 -34.83 24.50
N GLU A 422 73.59 -33.95 24.94
CA GLU A 422 72.60 -33.25 24.13
C GLU A 422 72.53 -31.78 24.53
N ILE A 423 72.35 -30.87 23.56
CA ILE A 423 72.23 -29.43 23.80
C ILE A 423 70.79 -29.03 23.46
N ALA A 424 70.07 -28.47 24.43
CA ALA A 424 68.75 -27.87 24.21
C ALA A 424 68.90 -26.35 24.02
N LEU A 425 68.14 -25.78 23.08
CA LEU A 425 68.14 -24.34 22.79
C LEU A 425 66.70 -23.82 22.75
N THR A 426 66.42 -22.78 23.53
CA THR A 426 65.10 -22.12 23.56
C THR A 426 65.24 -20.68 23.07
N ASN A 427 64.47 -20.31 22.05
CA ASN A 427 64.33 -18.93 21.63
C ASN A 427 63.20 -18.26 22.43
N ALA A 428 63.58 -17.50 23.45
CA ALA A 428 62.67 -16.69 24.24
C ALA A 428 62.78 -15.22 23.81
N PRO A 429 61.83 -14.69 23.02
CA PRO A 429 61.87 -13.30 22.60
C PRO A 429 61.74 -12.37 23.82
N LEU A 430 62.56 -11.33 23.86
CA LEU A 430 62.42 -10.28 24.86
C LEU A 430 61.08 -9.55 24.67
N PRO A 431 60.39 -9.14 25.75
CA PRO A 431 59.20 -8.30 25.63
C PRO A 431 59.55 -7.00 24.89
N GLU A 432 59.01 -6.85 23.68
CA GLU A 432 59.41 -5.78 22.76
C GLU A 432 58.80 -4.43 23.19
N ARG A 433 59.65 -3.53 23.71
CA ARG A 433 59.27 -2.18 24.18
C ARG A 433 58.66 -1.28 23.07
N ASN A 434 58.88 -1.61 21.79
CA ASN A 434 58.61 -0.73 20.64
C ASN A 434 57.43 -1.16 19.73
N ARG A 435 56.78 -2.30 19.95
CA ARG A 435 55.68 -2.77 19.06
C ARG A 435 54.28 -2.27 19.44
N VAL A 436 54.09 -1.67 20.61
CA VAL A 436 52.79 -1.08 21.00
C VAL A 436 52.55 0.21 20.21
N THR A 437 52.58 0.23 18.88
CA THR A 437 52.38 1.50 18.15
C THR A 437 50.98 2.06 18.42
N PHE A 438 50.89 3.11 19.25
CA PHE A 438 49.69 3.92 19.49
C PHE A 438 49.40 4.75 18.23
N LYS A 439 48.96 4.08 17.16
CA LYS A 439 48.08 4.76 16.22
C LYS A 439 46.74 4.88 16.93
N ALA A 440 46.16 6.08 16.96
CA ALA A 440 44.79 6.29 17.45
C ALA A 440 43.90 5.17 16.91
N PRO A 441 42.92 4.64 17.68
CA PRO A 441 42.09 3.51 17.29
C PRO A 441 41.16 3.90 16.12
N ALA A 442 41.75 4.07 14.93
CA ALA A 442 41.12 4.59 13.73
C ALA A 442 40.23 3.51 13.12
N LYS A 443 40.66 2.26 13.17
CA LYS A 443 39.88 1.11 12.69
C LYS A 443 38.53 0.95 13.42
N PRO A 444 38.43 0.93 14.77
CA PRO A 444 37.12 0.86 15.42
C PRO A 444 36.26 2.11 15.21
N ARG A 445 36.87 3.30 15.16
CA ARG A 445 36.16 4.55 14.80
C ARG A 445 35.58 4.51 13.38
N ILE A 446 36.34 4.05 12.40
CA ILE A 446 35.90 3.92 11.00
C ILE A 446 34.86 2.81 10.85
N ALA A 447 35.08 1.65 11.49
CA ALA A 447 34.12 0.55 11.48
C ALA A 447 32.77 0.98 12.06
N ALA A 448 32.79 1.68 13.19
CA ALA A 448 31.58 2.26 13.78
C ALA A 448 30.93 3.31 12.86
N ALA A 449 31.72 4.18 12.23
CA ALA A 449 31.22 5.21 11.33
C ALA A 449 30.48 4.67 10.09
N VAL A 450 30.80 3.45 9.65
CA VAL A 450 30.15 2.82 8.49
C VAL A 450 29.01 1.89 8.90
N LEU A 451 29.23 1.03 9.91
CA LEU A 451 28.30 -0.06 10.23
C LEU A 451 27.18 0.37 11.19
N VAL A 452 27.43 1.30 12.12
CA VAL A 452 26.38 1.81 13.03
C VAL A 452 25.24 2.50 12.27
N PRO A 453 25.48 3.42 11.31
CA PRO A 453 24.39 3.98 10.50
C PRO A 453 23.57 2.92 9.79
N LEU A 454 24.23 1.88 9.26
CA LEU A 454 23.55 0.83 8.51
C LEU A 454 22.60 0.02 9.40
N THR A 455 23.01 -0.28 10.63
CA THR A 455 22.18 -0.99 11.61
C THR A 455 20.89 -0.23 11.94
N PHE A 456 21.00 1.07 12.20
CA PHE A 456 19.89 1.91 12.66
C PHE A 456 19.08 2.54 11.51
N ALA A 457 19.63 2.67 10.30
CA ALA A 457 18.91 3.14 9.12
C ALA A 457 17.75 2.22 8.73
N PHE A 458 17.95 0.90 8.81
CA PHE A 458 16.87 -0.05 8.54
C PHE A 458 15.74 0.06 9.58
N LEU A 459 16.12 0.16 10.86
CA LEU A 459 15.17 0.28 11.96
C LEU A 459 14.32 1.55 11.81
N THR A 460 14.94 2.69 11.54
CA THR A 460 14.20 3.96 11.34
C THR A 460 13.29 3.96 10.13
N ALA A 461 13.73 3.40 9.01
CA ALA A 461 12.92 3.32 7.79
C ALA A 461 11.69 2.44 7.97
N SER A 462 11.79 1.37 8.76
CA SER A 462 10.68 0.47 9.01
C SER A 462 9.47 1.14 9.68
N PHE A 463 9.71 2.15 10.53
CA PHE A 463 8.65 2.91 11.20
C PHE A 463 7.85 3.83 10.25
N ALA A 464 8.42 4.23 9.10
CA ALA A 464 7.72 5.02 8.09
C ALA A 464 6.67 4.22 7.30
N LEU A 465 6.76 2.89 7.24
CA LEU A 465 5.94 2.07 6.34
C LEU A 465 4.44 2.16 6.62
N LEU A 466 4.01 1.94 7.88
CA LEU A 466 2.58 1.96 8.20
C LEU A 466 1.96 3.36 8.02
N PRO A 467 2.57 4.48 8.48
CA PRO A 467 2.05 5.82 8.21
C PRO A 467 1.90 6.15 6.72
N ILE A 468 2.75 5.62 5.83
CA ILE A 468 2.60 5.79 4.37
C ILE A 468 1.44 4.94 3.87
N HIS A 469 1.37 3.67 4.27
CA HIS A 469 0.30 2.75 3.85
C HIS A 469 -1.09 3.23 4.29
N GLU A 470 -1.26 3.69 5.53
CA GLU A 470 -2.55 4.20 6.03
C GLU A 470 -2.99 5.52 5.36
N ARG A 471 -2.04 6.32 4.85
CA ARG A 471 -2.36 7.52 4.07
C ARG A 471 -2.66 7.20 2.61
N ALA A 472 -1.91 6.27 2.02
CA ALA A 472 -2.14 5.81 0.65
C ALA A 472 -3.51 5.14 0.49
N THR A 473 -3.93 4.35 1.49
CA THR A 473 -5.26 3.71 1.56
C THR A 473 -6.35 4.63 2.09
N LYS A 474 -6.03 5.85 2.54
CA LYS A 474 -6.95 6.76 3.27
C LYS A 474 -7.53 6.20 4.58
N ALA A 475 -7.03 5.07 5.09
CA ALA A 475 -7.43 4.54 6.40
C ALA A 475 -7.16 5.52 7.56
N LYS A 476 -6.12 6.37 7.47
CA LYS A 476 -5.88 7.45 8.45
C LYS A 476 -7.01 8.47 8.46
N LEU A 477 -7.50 8.89 7.29
CA LEU A 477 -8.61 9.84 7.17
C LEU A 477 -9.86 9.29 7.86
N LEU A 478 -10.21 8.04 7.59
CA LEU A 478 -11.39 7.41 8.17
C LEU A 478 -11.30 7.26 9.70
N GLN A 479 -10.10 7.00 10.24
CA GLN A 479 -9.84 7.01 11.69
C GLN A 479 -10.04 8.41 12.29
N LEU A 480 -9.54 9.47 11.64
CA LEU A 480 -9.74 10.85 12.08
C LEU A 480 -11.22 11.25 12.04
N MET A 481 -11.95 10.82 11.00
CA MET A 481 -13.38 11.09 10.87
C MET A 481 -14.21 10.48 12.00
N CYS A 482 -13.76 9.38 12.60
CA CYS A 482 -14.43 8.79 13.77
C CYS A 482 -14.28 9.62 15.05
N GLY A 483 -13.54 10.74 15.02
CA GLY A 483 -13.34 11.65 16.16
C GLY A 483 -11.98 11.51 16.83
N VAL A 484 -11.06 10.73 16.28
CA VAL A 484 -9.71 10.59 16.82
C VAL A 484 -8.91 11.87 16.57
N PRO A 485 -8.37 12.54 17.61
CA PRO A 485 -7.52 13.70 17.38
C PRO A 485 -6.16 13.26 16.81
N GLY A 486 -5.65 14.00 15.83
CA GLY A 486 -4.36 13.67 15.18
C GLY A 486 -3.17 13.54 16.14
N VAL A 487 -3.15 14.29 17.24
CA VAL A 487 -2.11 14.18 18.29
C VAL A 487 -2.17 12.81 18.98
N LEU A 488 -3.37 12.30 19.27
CA LEU A 488 -3.54 10.97 19.86
C LEU A 488 -3.07 9.89 18.88
N TYR A 489 -3.41 10.01 17.59
CA TYR A 489 -2.92 9.09 16.57
C TYR A 489 -1.38 8.99 16.56
N TRP A 490 -0.67 10.13 16.50
CA TRP A 490 0.80 10.14 16.44
C TRP A 490 1.47 9.69 17.75
N THR A 491 0.95 10.08 18.90
CA THR A 491 1.47 9.63 20.22
C THR A 491 1.34 8.12 20.39
N THR A 492 0.20 7.54 20.02
CA THR A 492 -0.03 6.09 20.12
C THR A 492 0.91 5.31 19.20
N MET A 493 1.12 5.81 17.97
CA MET A 493 2.08 5.23 17.03
C MET A 493 3.51 5.31 17.55
N PHE A 494 3.92 6.48 18.05
CA PHE A 494 5.25 6.71 18.60
C PHE A 494 5.53 5.79 19.80
N LEU A 495 4.59 5.66 20.74
CA LEU A 495 4.78 4.85 21.94
C LEU A 495 5.01 3.37 21.59
N TRP A 496 4.24 2.83 20.64
CA TRP A 496 4.43 1.45 20.19
C TRP A 496 5.77 1.26 19.48
N ASP A 497 6.11 2.14 18.55
CA ASP A 497 7.35 2.05 17.78
C ASP A 497 8.58 2.24 18.68
N TYR A 498 8.47 3.11 19.69
CA TYR A 498 9.49 3.28 20.71
C TYR A 498 9.65 2.04 21.59
N LEU A 499 8.56 1.36 21.96
CA LEU A 499 8.63 0.09 22.68
C LEU A 499 9.39 -0.98 21.88
N VAL A 500 9.10 -1.10 20.59
CA VAL A 500 9.82 -2.02 19.69
C VAL A 500 11.30 -1.64 19.60
N HIS A 501 11.60 -0.33 19.48
CA HIS A 501 12.97 0.18 19.47
C HIS A 501 13.73 -0.14 20.77
N CYS A 502 13.08 0.00 21.94
CA CYS A 502 13.67 -0.38 23.23
C CYS A 502 14.03 -1.87 23.29
N VAL A 503 13.16 -2.75 22.80
CA VAL A 503 13.43 -4.20 22.74
C VAL A 503 14.65 -4.48 21.86
N VAL A 504 14.76 -3.84 20.69
CA VAL A 504 15.94 -3.97 19.82
C VAL A 504 17.20 -3.50 20.55
N CYS A 505 17.16 -2.35 21.23
CA CYS A 505 18.31 -1.82 21.96
C CYS A 505 18.78 -2.76 23.08
N ILE A 506 17.86 -3.41 23.80
CA ILE A 506 18.19 -4.40 24.84
C ILE A 506 18.87 -5.63 24.22
N LEU A 507 18.37 -6.12 23.08
CA LEU A 507 19.00 -7.25 22.38
C LEU A 507 20.39 -6.92 21.85
N LEU A 508 20.62 -5.67 21.44
CA LEU A 508 21.93 -5.20 20.99
C LEU A 508 22.97 -5.15 22.11
N ILE A 509 22.61 -5.30 23.40
CA ILE A 509 23.57 -5.40 24.51
C ILE A 509 24.36 -6.71 24.46
N ILE A 510 23.71 -7.80 24.06
CA ILE A 510 24.29 -9.16 24.02
C ILE A 510 25.60 -9.21 23.23
N PRO A 511 25.69 -8.71 21.98
CA PRO A 511 26.93 -8.79 21.22
C PRO A 511 28.07 -7.95 21.83
N TYR A 512 27.77 -6.83 22.51
CA TYR A 512 28.78 -6.08 23.27
C TYR A 512 29.32 -6.90 24.44
N ALA A 513 28.44 -7.58 25.18
CA ALA A 513 28.83 -8.42 26.32
C ALA A 513 29.68 -9.63 25.90
N VAL A 514 29.40 -10.23 24.73
CA VAL A 514 30.11 -11.42 24.25
C VAL A 514 31.44 -11.08 23.54
N LEU A 515 31.45 -10.10 22.65
CA LEU A 515 32.59 -9.88 21.75
C LEU A 515 33.63 -8.90 22.33
N VAL A 516 33.19 -7.90 23.10
CA VAL A 516 34.04 -6.80 23.60
C VAL A 516 33.75 -6.51 25.08
N HIS A 517 33.69 -7.58 25.89
CA HIS A 517 33.40 -7.50 27.32
C HIS A 517 34.33 -6.50 28.04
N TYR A 518 35.65 -6.63 27.85
CA TYR A 518 36.65 -5.86 28.59
C TYR A 518 36.55 -4.35 28.38
N ALA A 519 36.28 -3.88 27.15
CA ALA A 519 36.26 -2.44 26.85
C ALA A 519 34.96 -1.73 27.26
N PHE A 520 33.81 -2.43 27.24
CA PHE A 520 32.49 -1.83 27.53
C PHE A 520 31.95 -2.19 28.92
N PHE A 521 32.31 -3.36 29.46
CA PHE A 521 31.89 -3.88 30.77
C PHE A 521 33.04 -4.03 31.77
N GLY A 522 34.19 -3.39 31.52
CA GLY A 522 35.34 -3.38 32.41
C GLY A 522 35.08 -2.71 33.77
N ILE A 523 36.12 -2.15 34.39
CA ILE A 523 36.11 -1.67 35.79
C ILE A 523 35.06 -0.57 36.03
N HIS A 524 34.67 0.17 34.98
CA HIS A 524 33.57 1.13 35.01
C HIS A 524 32.56 0.88 33.87
N SER A 525 31.31 0.53 34.21
CA SER A 525 30.23 0.22 33.25
C SER A 525 29.63 1.45 32.53
N GLU A 526 30.30 2.61 32.61
CA GLU A 526 29.80 3.89 32.08
C GLU A 526 29.75 3.93 30.56
N ALA A 527 30.69 3.25 29.89
CA ALA A 527 30.74 3.18 28.42
C ALA A 527 29.50 2.47 27.86
N MET A 528 29.13 1.30 28.42
CA MET A 528 27.92 0.59 28.01
C MET A 528 26.64 1.38 28.35
N GLY A 529 26.59 2.01 29.53
CA GLY A 529 25.48 2.88 29.90
C GLY A 529 25.27 4.04 28.91
N THR A 530 26.37 4.66 28.48
CA THR A 530 26.36 5.73 27.47
C THR A 530 25.95 5.21 26.09
N ALA A 531 26.42 4.02 25.69
CA ALA A 531 25.99 3.37 24.45
C ALA A 531 24.47 3.14 24.44
N LEU A 532 23.92 2.56 25.52
CA LEU A 532 22.49 2.32 25.66
C LEU A 532 21.69 3.62 25.63
N LEU A 533 22.16 4.66 26.34
CA LEU A 533 21.52 5.97 26.34
C LEU A 533 21.48 6.59 24.94
N LEU A 534 22.59 6.55 24.19
CA LEU A 534 22.64 7.02 22.80
C LEU A 534 21.65 6.25 21.91
N MET A 535 21.59 4.93 22.02
CA MET A 535 20.65 4.10 21.26
C MET A 535 19.19 4.42 21.60
N LEU A 536 18.85 4.60 22.88
CA LEU A 536 17.50 4.92 23.33
C LEU A 536 17.06 6.33 22.88
N LEU A 537 17.92 7.33 23.05
CA LEU A 537 17.65 8.72 22.63
C LEU A 537 17.56 8.85 21.11
N TYR A 538 18.31 8.02 20.37
CA TYR A 538 18.15 7.94 18.93
C TYR A 538 16.73 7.52 18.54
N GLY A 539 16.09 6.59 19.26
CA GLY A 539 14.68 6.24 19.03
C GLY A 539 13.73 7.43 19.22
N VAL A 540 13.94 8.23 20.27
CA VAL A 540 13.13 9.42 20.57
C VAL A 540 13.19 10.45 19.44
N SER A 541 14.35 10.61 18.80
CA SER A 541 14.53 11.59 17.72
C SER A 541 14.22 11.05 16.32
N SER A 542 14.64 9.81 16.05
CA SER A 542 14.56 9.23 14.71
C SER A 542 13.17 8.76 14.29
N ILE A 543 12.32 8.33 15.24
CA ILE A 543 10.94 7.91 14.94
C ILE A 543 10.10 9.11 14.45
N PRO A 544 10.04 10.26 15.16
CA PRO A 544 9.36 11.45 14.65
C PRO A 544 9.95 11.98 13.33
N PHE A 545 11.28 11.93 13.17
CA PHE A 545 11.94 12.26 11.91
C PHE A 545 11.44 11.37 10.75
N SER A 546 11.37 10.06 10.98
CA SER A 546 10.86 9.09 10.00
C SER A 546 9.40 9.36 9.64
N TYR A 547 8.56 9.73 10.61
CA TYR A 547 7.17 10.12 10.36
C TYR A 547 7.04 11.39 9.53
N LEU A 548 7.83 12.43 9.81
CA LEU A 548 7.87 13.65 9.00
C LEU A 548 8.32 13.36 7.57
N PHE A 549 9.37 12.57 7.40
CA PHE A 549 9.87 12.20 6.07
C PHE A 549 8.86 11.35 5.30
N SER A 550 8.12 10.49 6.02
CA SER A 550 7.03 9.71 5.45
C SER A 550 6.02 10.61 4.73
N LEU A 551 5.80 11.85 5.20
CA LEU A 551 4.80 12.77 4.64
C LEU A 551 5.02 13.10 3.16
N LEU A 552 6.25 12.99 2.67
CA LEU A 552 6.66 13.33 1.31
C LEU A 552 6.29 12.26 0.27
N PHE A 553 6.06 11.01 0.69
CA PHE A 553 5.90 9.87 -0.23
C PHE A 553 4.46 9.36 -0.29
N ARG A 554 4.01 9.01 -1.51
CA ARG A 554 2.71 8.37 -1.76
C ARG A 554 2.76 6.84 -1.77
N LYS A 555 3.93 6.25 -2.05
CA LYS A 555 4.14 4.79 -2.12
C LYS A 555 5.04 4.33 -0.98
N GLY A 556 4.63 3.26 -0.27
CA GLY A 556 5.33 2.72 0.91
C GLY A 556 6.78 2.30 0.62
N ASN A 557 6.99 1.45 -0.38
CA ASN A 557 8.32 0.91 -0.70
C ASN A 557 9.31 2.01 -1.11
N THR A 558 8.85 2.99 -1.90
CA THR A 558 9.68 4.12 -2.32
C THR A 558 10.09 4.98 -1.12
N GLY A 559 9.17 5.25 -0.19
CA GLY A 559 9.48 5.97 1.03
C GLY A 559 10.46 5.22 1.93
N PHE A 560 10.30 3.91 2.08
CA PHE A 560 11.22 3.05 2.84
C PHE A 560 12.67 3.14 2.34
N PHE A 561 12.90 2.91 1.05
CA PHE A 561 14.24 3.00 0.47
C PHE A 561 14.82 4.42 0.49
N ALA A 562 13.96 5.45 0.35
CA ALA A 562 14.40 6.83 0.45
C ALA A 562 14.90 7.18 1.87
N VAL A 563 14.20 6.75 2.93
CA VAL A 563 14.65 6.96 4.33
C VAL A 563 15.98 6.27 4.57
N ILE A 564 16.14 5.01 4.14
CA ILE A 564 17.41 4.28 4.25
C ILE A 564 18.53 5.03 3.53
N GLY A 565 18.30 5.43 2.28
CA GLY A 565 19.29 6.15 1.47
C GLY A 565 19.73 7.46 2.13
N THR A 566 18.79 8.26 2.64
CA THR A 566 19.11 9.50 3.37
C THR A 566 19.89 9.22 4.66
N CYS A 567 19.52 8.20 5.43
CA CYS A 567 20.22 7.84 6.65
C CYS A 567 21.65 7.35 6.38
N ILE A 568 21.88 6.58 5.31
CA ILE A 568 23.22 6.10 4.95
C ILE A 568 24.09 7.24 4.41
N ILE A 569 23.56 8.10 3.55
CA ILE A 569 24.31 9.24 2.99
C ILE A 569 24.76 10.17 4.12
N VAL A 570 23.82 10.57 4.98
CA VAL A 570 24.12 11.50 6.08
C VAL A 570 24.92 10.82 7.21
N GLY A 571 24.61 9.57 7.53
CA GLY A 571 25.24 8.83 8.62
C GLY A 571 26.63 8.30 8.30
N SER A 572 26.88 7.78 7.10
CA SER A 572 28.17 7.17 6.75
C SER A 572 29.06 8.14 5.95
N ILE A 573 28.57 8.70 4.84
CA ILE A 573 29.40 9.47 3.91
C ILE A 573 29.86 10.79 4.54
N CYS A 574 28.93 11.54 5.14
CA CYS A 574 29.28 12.81 5.77
C CYS A 574 30.24 12.65 6.96
N ILE A 575 30.12 11.56 7.74
CA ILE A 575 31.00 11.32 8.88
C ILE A 575 32.40 10.89 8.44
N VAL A 576 32.52 9.99 7.47
CA VAL A 576 33.84 9.62 6.92
C VAL A 576 34.52 10.86 6.37
N MET A 577 33.79 11.72 5.65
CA MET A 577 34.32 13.00 5.15
C MET A 577 34.79 13.92 6.29
N VAL A 578 33.97 14.11 7.33
CA VAL A 578 34.34 14.93 8.50
C VAL A 578 35.57 14.36 9.20
N THR A 579 35.64 13.03 9.39
CA THR A 579 36.75 12.35 10.07
C THR A 579 38.06 12.49 9.28
N LEU A 580 38.01 12.39 7.96
CA LEU A 580 39.16 12.62 7.07
C LEU A 580 39.62 14.09 7.10
N LEU A 581 38.67 15.03 7.03
CA LEU A 581 38.98 16.47 7.06
C LEU A 581 39.59 16.92 8.40
N VAL A 582 39.09 16.39 9.53
CA VAL A 582 39.65 16.69 10.87
C VAL A 582 41.07 16.13 11.01
N SER A 583 41.36 14.99 10.37
CA SER A 583 42.68 14.36 10.41
C SER A 583 43.74 15.08 9.56
N GLY A 584 43.33 15.83 8.53
CA GLY A 584 44.25 16.41 7.53
C GLY A 584 44.55 17.91 7.64
N GLU A 585 43.88 18.68 8.51
CA GLU A 585 43.92 20.16 8.46
C GLU A 585 44.49 20.86 9.73
N PRO A 586 45.20 22.00 9.57
CA PRO A 586 45.70 22.84 10.66
C PRO A 586 44.58 23.49 11.49
N PHE A 587 44.92 23.89 12.73
CA PHE A 587 44.00 24.35 13.80
C PHE A 587 42.96 25.41 13.36
N GLN A 588 43.28 26.29 12.42
CA GLN A 588 42.45 27.42 12.02
C GLN A 588 41.25 27.05 11.13
N ARG A 589 41.31 25.93 10.38
CA ARG A 589 40.18 25.42 9.59
C ARG A 589 39.22 24.55 10.41
N ARG A 590 39.65 24.10 11.60
CA ARG A 590 38.85 23.24 12.50
C ARG A 590 37.60 23.92 13.06
N THR A 591 37.64 25.23 13.29
CA THR A 591 36.46 25.99 13.77
C THR A 591 35.32 26.02 12.76
N LYS A 592 35.63 26.08 11.46
CA LYS A 592 34.61 26.01 10.38
C LYS A 592 34.01 24.60 10.27
N ILE A 593 34.83 23.57 10.45
CA ILE A 593 34.37 22.17 10.45
C ILE A 593 33.42 21.93 11.63
N ASP A 594 33.76 22.42 12.83
CA ASP A 594 32.88 22.34 14.01
C ASP A 594 31.50 22.97 13.75
N ALA A 595 31.46 24.16 13.14
CA ALA A 595 30.20 24.81 12.78
C ALA A 595 29.37 23.95 11.80
N ALA A 596 30.02 23.32 10.81
CA ALA A 596 29.35 22.40 9.89
C ALA A 596 28.81 21.14 10.59
N THR A 597 29.54 20.59 11.57
CA THR A 597 29.07 19.43 12.34
C THR A 597 27.80 19.72 13.15
N TRP A 598 27.63 20.94 13.66
CA TRP A 598 26.40 21.36 14.34
C TRP A 598 25.18 21.36 13.43
N VAL A 599 25.34 21.69 12.15
CA VAL A 599 24.25 21.60 11.16
C VAL A 599 23.91 20.14 10.87
N LEU A 600 24.91 19.29 10.72
CA LEU A 600 24.71 17.86 10.46
C LEU A 600 24.08 17.12 11.65
N ARG A 601 24.32 17.57 12.89
CA ARG A 601 23.70 17.04 14.12
C ARG A 601 22.17 17.17 14.18
N ILE A 602 21.58 18.00 13.32
CA ILE A 602 20.13 18.05 13.15
C ILE A 602 19.61 16.66 12.72
N PHE A 603 20.38 15.93 11.92
CA PHE A 603 20.01 14.58 11.50
C PHE A 603 20.35 13.55 12.60
N PRO A 604 19.36 12.79 13.12
CA PRO A 604 19.58 11.89 14.26
C PRO A 604 20.64 10.81 13.98
N THR A 605 20.70 10.31 12.74
CA THR A 605 21.65 9.26 12.34
C THR A 605 23.10 9.74 12.36
N PHE A 606 23.32 11.02 12.06
CA PHE A 606 24.64 11.63 12.18
C PHE A 606 25.07 11.69 13.66
N SER A 607 24.21 12.24 14.52
CA SER A 607 24.47 12.39 15.97
C SER A 607 24.72 11.04 16.66
N LEU A 608 23.94 10.01 16.35
CA LEU A 608 24.19 8.66 16.88
C LEU A 608 25.55 8.13 16.45
N THR A 609 25.90 8.28 15.17
CA THR A 609 27.09 7.64 14.61
C THR A 609 28.37 8.33 15.07
N ILE A 610 28.39 9.66 15.13
CA ILE A 610 29.54 10.40 15.67
C ILE A 610 29.69 10.13 17.17
N GLY A 611 28.57 10.11 17.91
CA GLY A 611 28.56 9.79 19.34
C GLY A 611 29.07 8.37 19.62
N MET A 612 28.63 7.38 18.82
CA MET A 612 29.12 6.00 18.93
C MET A 612 30.60 5.91 18.55
N SER A 613 31.03 6.52 17.44
CA SER A 613 32.44 6.52 17.03
C SER A 613 33.37 7.10 18.11
N ASN A 614 32.97 8.22 18.71
CA ASN A 614 33.64 8.84 19.85
C ASN A 614 33.69 7.89 21.06
N LEU A 615 32.55 7.28 21.40
CA LEU A 615 32.42 6.32 22.49
C LEU A 615 33.33 5.10 22.33
N TYR A 616 33.39 4.53 21.12
CA TYR A 616 34.32 3.44 20.81
C TYR A 616 35.76 3.88 21.08
N GLY A 617 36.16 5.07 20.61
CA GLY A 617 37.49 5.60 20.90
C GLY A 617 37.79 5.71 22.40
N ILE A 618 36.90 6.33 23.17
CA ILE A 618 37.07 6.52 24.62
C ILE A 618 37.10 5.18 25.37
N ALA A 619 36.16 4.28 25.07
CA ALA A 619 36.05 2.99 25.74
C ALA A 619 37.32 2.15 25.57
N PHE A 620 37.89 2.13 24.36
CA PHE A 620 39.14 1.43 24.08
C PHE A 620 40.36 2.10 24.70
N ASP A 621 40.43 3.43 24.64
CA ASP A 621 41.54 4.18 25.23
C ASP A 621 41.58 4.03 26.76
N ASN A 622 40.42 4.09 27.43
CA ASN A 622 40.31 3.89 28.87
C ASN A 622 40.65 2.45 29.27
N ALA A 623 40.07 1.45 28.59
CA ALA A 623 40.33 0.05 28.88
C ALA A 623 41.81 -0.33 28.70
N LEU A 624 42.50 0.29 27.73
CA LEU A 624 43.92 0.04 27.51
C LEU A 624 44.79 0.65 28.62
N CYS A 625 44.53 1.88 29.06
CA CYS A 625 45.29 2.47 30.17
C CYS A 625 45.00 1.74 31.51
N GLU A 626 43.80 1.21 31.71
CA GLU A 626 43.42 0.42 32.89
C GLU A 626 44.00 -1.00 32.90
N GLY A 627 44.26 -1.58 31.71
CA GLY A 627 44.83 -2.93 31.58
C GLY A 627 46.33 -3.02 31.84
N LEU A 628 47.02 -1.90 32.04
CA LEU A 628 48.44 -1.88 32.37
C LEU A 628 48.66 -2.13 33.86
N SER A 629 49.60 -3.02 34.20
CA SER A 629 49.97 -3.24 35.60
C SER A 629 50.59 -1.98 36.21
N GLN A 630 50.41 -1.80 37.52
CA GLN A 630 50.93 -0.63 38.23
C GLN A 630 52.48 -0.58 38.19
N GLU A 631 53.14 -1.74 38.17
CA GLU A 631 54.59 -1.86 37.98
C GLU A 631 55.02 -1.40 36.58
N THR A 632 54.30 -1.81 35.53
CA THR A 632 54.56 -1.37 34.15
C THR A 632 54.38 0.15 34.02
N LEU A 633 53.33 0.73 34.62
CA LEU A 633 53.11 2.17 34.62
C LEU A 633 54.27 2.92 35.30
N THR A 634 54.70 2.48 36.49
CA THR A 634 55.83 3.13 37.20
C THR A 634 57.16 3.05 36.43
N MET A 635 57.45 1.91 35.77
CA MET A 635 58.67 1.77 34.96
C MET A 635 58.64 2.58 33.66
N THR A 636 57.44 2.79 33.09
CA THR A 636 57.31 3.50 31.81
C THR A 636 57.14 5.00 31.99
N CYS A 637 56.53 5.42 33.09
CA CYS A 637 56.34 6.81 33.48
C CYS A 637 57.49 7.36 34.34
N ASN A 638 58.73 6.92 34.13
CA ASN A 638 59.90 7.50 34.80
C ASN A 638 60.58 8.53 33.89
N GLU A 639 60.81 9.76 34.37
CA GLU A 639 61.31 10.92 33.60
C GLU A 639 62.58 10.63 32.79
N SER A 640 63.48 9.77 33.29
CA SER A 640 64.73 9.41 32.61
C SER A 640 64.57 8.51 31.38
N SER A 641 63.39 7.91 31.17
CA SER A 641 63.12 6.88 30.16
C SER A 641 62.02 7.24 29.16
N ILE A 642 61.55 8.49 29.20
CA ILE A 642 60.46 8.97 28.34
C ILE A 642 61.04 9.43 26.99
N ASP A 643 60.79 8.63 25.96
CA ASP A 643 60.80 9.11 24.58
C ASP A 643 59.39 9.63 24.26
N LYS A 644 59.25 10.84 23.69
CA LYS A 644 57.95 11.35 23.20
C LYS A 644 57.35 10.50 22.07
N ARG A 645 58.16 9.63 21.48
CA ARG A 645 57.71 8.61 20.51
C ARG A 645 57.24 7.33 21.19
N ASN A 646 57.41 7.21 22.51
CA ASN A 646 56.99 6.04 23.25
C ASN A 646 55.45 6.00 23.33
N PRO A 647 54.81 4.95 22.80
CA PRO A 647 53.36 4.83 22.79
C PRO A 647 52.67 4.89 24.17
N LEU A 648 53.32 4.39 25.21
CA LEU A 648 52.76 4.30 26.57
C LEU A 648 52.78 5.64 27.32
N PHE A 649 53.45 6.66 26.76
CA PHE A 649 53.52 8.02 27.33
C PHE A 649 52.13 8.61 27.58
N GLY A 650 51.14 8.28 26.75
CA GLY A 650 49.78 8.82 26.86
C GLY A 650 49.03 8.43 28.13
N CYS A 651 49.38 7.33 28.81
CA CYS A 651 48.70 6.92 30.05
C CYS A 651 49.35 7.51 31.34
N CYS A 652 50.46 8.25 31.23
CA CYS A 652 51.26 8.76 32.36
C CYS A 652 50.74 10.10 32.92
N LYS A 653 49.57 10.07 33.58
CA LYS A 653 48.80 11.26 34.00
C LYS A 653 49.56 12.35 34.78
N GLU A 654 50.57 11.98 35.57
CA GLU A 654 51.33 12.92 36.42
C GLU A 654 52.41 13.72 35.67
N ILE A 655 52.89 13.24 34.51
CA ILE A 655 54.08 13.79 33.82
C ILE A 655 53.73 14.47 32.49
N CYS A 656 52.79 13.92 31.72
CA CYS A 656 52.47 14.46 30.39
C CYS A 656 51.49 15.65 30.39
N GLY A 657 50.93 16.05 31.54
CA GLY A 657 50.02 17.20 31.65
C GLY A 657 48.85 17.15 30.67
N ASP A 658 48.79 18.10 29.72
CA ASP A 658 47.76 18.17 28.68
C ASP A 658 48.00 17.25 27.47
N GLU A 659 49.20 16.69 27.31
CA GLU A 659 49.53 15.71 26.26
C GLU A 659 49.14 14.27 26.64
N CYS A 660 48.71 14.04 27.88
CA CYS A 660 48.18 12.74 28.32
C CYS A 660 46.84 12.44 27.67
N LYS A 661 46.57 11.15 27.40
CA LYS A 661 45.21 10.63 27.31
C LYS A 661 44.57 10.78 28.70
N LYS A 662 43.88 11.89 28.92
CA LYS A 662 43.08 12.09 30.12
C LYS A 662 42.01 11.00 30.14
N PHE A 663 41.80 10.39 31.31
CA PHE A 663 40.59 9.61 31.52
C PHE A 663 39.40 10.55 31.32
N VAL A 664 38.68 10.38 30.21
CA VAL A 664 37.52 11.20 29.86
C VAL A 664 36.27 10.38 30.15
N HIS A 665 35.40 10.91 31.02
CA HIS A 665 34.06 10.35 31.16
C HIS A 665 33.31 10.51 29.83
N PRO A 666 32.65 9.46 29.32
CA PRO A 666 31.98 9.53 28.02
C PRO A 666 30.94 10.67 27.89
N ILE A 667 30.39 11.14 29.01
CA ILE A 667 29.30 12.14 29.09
C ILE A 667 29.84 13.57 29.37
N THR A 668 31.04 13.91 28.89
CA THR A 668 31.56 15.29 28.96
C THR A 668 31.14 16.12 27.74
N TRP A 669 31.23 17.46 27.84
CA TRP A 669 30.93 18.40 26.75
C TRP A 669 32.11 18.61 25.77
N GLU A 670 33.11 17.74 25.84
CA GLU A 670 34.29 17.79 24.98
C GLU A 670 33.98 17.43 23.53
N ARG A 671 34.88 17.75 22.60
CA ARG A 671 34.68 17.45 21.16
C ARG A 671 34.67 15.96 20.86
N ASP A 672 35.54 15.23 21.56
CA ASP A 672 35.74 13.79 21.36
C ASP A 672 34.84 12.95 22.29
N ALA A 673 33.95 13.59 23.06
CA ALA A 673 33.00 12.96 23.97
C ALA A 673 31.57 12.99 23.39
N CYS A 674 30.63 12.29 24.06
CA CYS A 674 29.27 12.07 23.56
C CYS A 674 28.25 13.13 24.03
N GLY A 675 28.60 14.02 24.96
CA GLY A 675 27.64 14.92 25.61
C GLY A 675 26.90 15.85 24.64
N ARG A 676 27.59 16.34 23.61
CA ARG A 676 26.98 17.21 22.58
C ARG A 676 25.97 16.46 21.70
N ASP A 677 26.23 15.19 21.43
CA ASP A 677 25.37 14.35 20.58
C ASP A 677 24.12 13.90 21.35
N ILE A 678 24.27 13.57 22.64
CA ILE A 678 23.15 13.32 23.55
C ILE A 678 22.21 14.53 23.60
N PHE A 679 22.76 15.72 23.81
CA PHE A 679 21.99 16.96 23.82
C PHE A 679 21.28 17.21 22.49
N ALA A 680 21.99 17.01 21.36
CA ALA A 680 21.41 17.17 20.04
C ALA A 680 20.24 16.21 19.81
N LEU A 681 20.34 14.93 20.21
CA LEU A 681 19.26 13.94 20.07
C LEU A 681 18.01 14.32 20.88
N ILE A 682 18.16 14.82 22.10
CA ILE A 682 17.02 15.26 22.94
C ILE A 682 16.30 16.45 22.28
N ILE A 683 17.04 17.49 21.91
CA ILE A 683 16.48 18.71 21.32
C ILE A 683 15.83 18.43 19.97
N THR A 684 16.53 17.69 19.09
CA THR A 684 15.99 17.33 17.78
C THR A 684 14.73 16.47 17.88
N GLY A 685 14.65 15.55 18.85
CA GLY A 685 13.44 14.75 19.06
C GLY A 685 12.24 15.59 19.47
N LEU A 686 12.42 16.55 20.38
CA LEU A 686 11.37 17.50 20.75
C LEU A 686 10.95 18.37 19.55
N ILE A 687 11.92 18.88 18.78
CA ILE A 687 11.66 19.69 17.58
C ILE A 687 10.90 18.89 16.53
N TYR A 688 11.30 17.65 16.21
CA TYR A 688 10.62 16.85 15.21
C TYR A 688 9.21 16.45 15.65
N PHE A 689 9.01 16.12 16.92
CA PHE A 689 7.68 15.82 17.43
C PHE A 689 6.77 17.06 17.39
N PHE A 690 7.30 18.22 17.80
CA PHE A 690 6.59 19.50 17.71
C PHE A 690 6.26 19.86 16.25
N LEU A 691 7.23 19.72 15.33
CA LEU A 691 7.02 19.93 13.89
C LEU A 691 5.98 18.98 13.32
N LEU A 692 5.93 17.72 13.76
CA LEU A 692 4.93 16.75 13.32
C LEU A 692 3.52 17.18 13.73
N VAL A 693 3.34 17.59 14.99
CA VAL A 693 2.08 18.12 15.51
C VAL A 693 1.71 19.43 14.82
N LEU A 694 2.68 20.32 14.63
CA LEU A 694 2.53 21.60 13.94
C LEU A 694 2.10 21.36 12.49
N VAL A 695 2.77 20.50 11.73
CA VAL A 695 2.42 20.18 10.34
C VAL A 695 1.02 19.59 10.25
N GLU A 696 0.64 18.67 11.16
CA GLU A 696 -0.73 18.13 11.20
C GLU A 696 -1.77 19.22 11.50
N HIS A 697 -1.46 20.17 12.39
CA HIS A 697 -2.34 21.29 12.70
C HIS A 697 -2.38 22.32 11.56
N PHE A 698 -1.24 22.65 10.96
CA PHE A 698 -1.08 23.64 9.90
C PHE A 698 -1.68 23.17 8.57
N ILE A 699 -1.49 21.91 8.19
CA ILE A 699 -2.17 21.30 7.03
C ILE A 699 -3.69 21.42 7.19
N ASN A 700 -4.17 21.26 8.42
CA ASN A 700 -5.58 21.40 8.77
C ASN A 700 -6.01 22.84 9.13
N SER A 701 -5.09 23.80 9.14
CA SER A 701 -5.36 25.16 9.60
C SER A 701 -5.95 26.02 8.48
N TYR A 702 -6.83 26.94 8.90
CA TYR A 702 -7.43 27.95 8.05
C TYR A 702 -6.40 28.83 7.32
N ILE A 703 -5.27 29.14 7.97
CA ILE A 703 -4.26 30.10 7.47
C ILE A 703 -3.52 29.56 6.24
N PHE A 704 -3.08 28.29 6.25
CA PHE A 704 -2.40 27.69 5.09
C PHE A 704 -3.35 27.56 3.89
N ARG A 705 -4.63 27.27 4.16
CA ARG A 705 -5.69 27.20 3.16
C ARG A 705 -5.95 28.57 2.52
N GLU A 706 -5.92 29.63 3.33
CA GLU A 706 -6.08 31.02 2.88
C GLU A 706 -4.86 31.53 2.10
N VAL A 707 -3.64 31.20 2.53
CA VAL A 707 -2.39 31.58 1.82
C VAL A 707 -2.29 30.87 0.48
N LYS A 708 -2.58 29.56 0.42
CA LYS A 708 -2.61 28.80 -0.84
C LYS A 708 -3.72 29.31 -1.77
N PHE A 709 -4.85 29.73 -1.21
CA PHE A 709 -5.93 30.36 -1.98
C PHE A 709 -5.51 31.71 -2.56
N ARG A 710 -4.95 32.63 -1.76
CA ARG A 710 -4.48 33.95 -2.24
C ARG A 710 -3.39 33.84 -3.31
N LEU A 711 -2.45 32.90 -3.16
CA LEU A 711 -1.43 32.63 -4.20
C LEU A 711 -2.03 32.06 -5.50
N SER A 712 -3.15 31.35 -5.40
CA SER A 712 -3.88 30.79 -6.55
C SER A 712 -4.83 31.81 -7.20
N GLU A 713 -5.38 32.74 -6.43
CA GLU A 713 -6.40 33.72 -6.84
C GLU A 713 -5.87 34.68 -7.92
N SER A 714 -4.60 35.08 -7.84
CA SER A 714 -3.96 35.92 -8.87
C SER A 714 -3.86 35.26 -10.26
N ARG A 715 -4.07 33.94 -10.39
CA ARG A 715 -4.05 33.24 -11.70
C ARG A 715 -5.42 32.85 -12.24
N VAL A 716 -6.49 32.92 -11.42
CA VAL A 716 -7.79 32.27 -11.71
C VAL A 716 -8.82 33.20 -12.38
N ASN A 717 -8.57 34.51 -12.46
CA ASN A 717 -9.50 35.47 -13.11
C ASN A 717 -9.62 35.32 -14.65
N ARG A 718 -9.19 34.21 -15.24
CA ARG A 718 -9.31 33.92 -16.68
C ARG A 718 -9.83 32.50 -16.91
N SER A 719 -11.13 32.30 -16.67
CA SER A 719 -12.04 31.37 -17.39
C SER A 719 -13.19 30.89 -16.49
N LEU A 720 -14.18 31.75 -16.26
CA LEU A 720 -15.52 31.26 -15.88
C LEU A 720 -16.27 30.93 -17.18
N PRO A 721 -16.71 29.67 -17.40
CA PRO A 721 -17.56 29.35 -18.54
C PRO A 721 -18.87 30.14 -18.46
N GLY A 722 -19.33 30.63 -19.61
CA GLY A 722 -20.52 31.47 -19.73
C GLY A 722 -21.79 30.85 -19.15
N VAL A 723 -22.72 31.72 -18.78
CA VAL A 723 -24.07 31.44 -18.26
C VAL A 723 -24.73 30.37 -19.11
N VAL A 724 -24.98 29.20 -18.51
CA VAL A 724 -25.79 28.17 -19.15
C VAL A 724 -27.15 28.19 -18.48
N VAL A 725 -28.22 28.08 -19.26
CA VAL A 725 -29.61 28.01 -18.78
C VAL A 725 -29.71 26.87 -17.76
N GLU A 726 -30.00 27.22 -16.51
CA GLU A 726 -30.21 26.30 -15.41
C GLU A 726 -31.71 25.97 -15.31
N ASP A 727 -32.01 24.74 -14.90
CA ASP A 727 -33.39 24.29 -14.70
C ASP A 727 -34.03 25.12 -13.55
N PRO A 728 -35.28 25.61 -13.69
CA PRO A 728 -35.98 26.32 -12.61
C PRO A 728 -35.99 25.56 -11.28
N ASP A 729 -36.07 24.21 -11.31
CA ASP A 729 -36.05 23.37 -10.10
C ASP A 729 -34.71 23.49 -9.34
N VAL A 730 -33.60 23.73 -10.07
CA VAL A 730 -32.27 23.94 -9.46
C VAL A 730 -32.19 25.33 -8.86
N LEU A 731 -32.65 26.35 -9.58
CA LEU A 731 -32.62 27.74 -9.10
C LEU A 731 -33.46 27.94 -7.83
N GLU A 732 -34.64 27.33 -7.77
CA GLU A 732 -35.51 27.35 -6.58
C GLU A 732 -34.81 26.72 -5.37
N GLU A 733 -34.13 25.58 -5.56
CA GLU A 733 -33.34 24.96 -4.50
C GLU A 733 -32.14 25.84 -4.09
N GLU A 734 -31.46 26.49 -5.03
CA GLU A 734 -30.36 27.39 -4.70
C GLU A 734 -30.82 28.56 -3.83
N GLU A 735 -31.94 29.20 -4.18
CA GLU A 735 -32.53 30.29 -3.40
C GLU A 735 -32.96 29.79 -2.01
N ARG A 736 -33.61 28.62 -1.94
CA ARG A 736 -34.02 27.98 -0.68
C ARG A 736 -32.84 27.78 0.27
N ILE A 737 -31.72 27.23 -0.23
CA ILE A 737 -30.53 26.98 0.59
C ILE A 737 -29.81 28.27 0.96
N ARG A 738 -29.71 29.24 0.05
CA ARG A 738 -29.12 30.56 0.37
C ARG A 738 -29.89 31.24 1.51
N ASN A 739 -31.22 31.18 1.48
CA ASN A 739 -32.07 31.75 2.52
C ASN A 739 -31.91 31.02 3.86
N LEU A 740 -31.91 29.68 3.86
CA LEU A 740 -31.69 28.87 5.07
C LEU A 740 -30.34 29.16 5.74
N VAL A 741 -29.27 29.25 4.93
CA VAL A 741 -27.92 29.57 5.45
C VAL A 741 -27.84 31.02 5.95
N ALA A 742 -28.55 31.96 5.31
CA ALA A 742 -28.57 33.37 5.70
C ALA A 742 -29.29 33.60 7.03
N GLU A 743 -30.40 32.90 7.26
CA GLU A 743 -31.20 33.05 8.48
C GLU A 743 -30.55 32.43 9.73
N LYS A 744 -29.53 31.56 9.57
CA LYS A 744 -28.98 30.68 10.63
C LYS A 744 -30.04 29.86 11.38
N SER A 745 -31.26 29.84 10.86
CA SER A 745 -32.34 28.98 11.30
C SER A 745 -32.04 27.61 10.71
N GLY A 746 -31.34 26.78 11.47
CA GLY A 746 -31.35 25.35 11.19
C GLY A 746 -32.80 24.88 11.25
N SER A 747 -33.49 24.86 10.11
CA SER A 747 -34.73 24.11 10.00
C SER A 747 -34.37 22.72 10.51
N GLY A 748 -35.03 22.30 11.60
CA GLY A 748 -34.75 21.02 12.26
C GLY A 748 -34.90 19.80 11.34
N ASP A 749 -35.31 20.03 10.08
CA ASP A 749 -35.59 19.06 9.05
C ASP A 749 -34.39 18.78 8.11
N GLU A 750 -33.41 19.69 7.98
CA GLU A 750 -32.24 19.45 7.11
C GLU A 750 -31.11 18.70 7.84
N ALA A 751 -30.60 17.65 7.21
CA ALA A 751 -29.44 16.89 7.68
C ALA A 751 -28.12 17.48 7.17
N LEU A 752 -28.09 17.96 5.92
CA LEU A 752 -26.90 18.55 5.27
C LEU A 752 -27.31 19.67 4.31
N SER A 753 -26.72 20.85 4.46
CA SER A 753 -26.92 21.99 3.56
C SER A 753 -25.59 22.37 2.90
N VAL A 754 -25.52 22.29 1.58
CA VAL A 754 -24.33 22.62 0.78
C VAL A 754 -24.58 23.94 0.06
N CYS A 755 -23.72 24.94 0.27
CA CYS A 755 -23.91 26.28 -0.28
C CYS A 755 -22.68 26.74 -1.08
N GLU A 756 -22.87 26.96 -2.38
CA GLU A 756 -21.89 27.50 -3.33
C GLU A 756 -20.52 26.81 -3.33
N LEU A 757 -20.52 25.50 -3.07
CA LEU A 757 -19.31 24.73 -2.88
C LEU A 757 -18.51 24.66 -4.18
N THR A 758 -17.25 25.10 -4.14
CA THR A 758 -16.42 25.25 -5.35
C THR A 758 -15.03 24.65 -5.13
N LYS A 759 -14.51 23.91 -6.11
CA LYS A 759 -13.15 23.38 -6.14
C LYS A 759 -12.43 23.68 -7.45
N LEU A 760 -11.27 24.32 -7.31
CA LEU A 760 -10.37 24.66 -8.42
C LEU A 760 -9.06 23.88 -8.26
N PHE A 761 -8.70 23.11 -9.29
CA PHE A 761 -7.41 22.45 -9.47
C PHE A 761 -6.71 23.07 -10.67
N VAL A 762 -6.01 24.19 -10.47
CA VAL A 762 -5.43 24.99 -11.56
C VAL A 762 -4.73 24.12 -12.63
N PRO A 763 -5.16 24.18 -13.91
CA PRO A 763 -6.16 25.10 -14.51
C PRO A 763 -7.63 24.61 -14.51
N LEU A 764 -7.95 23.40 -14.06
CA LEU A 764 -9.27 22.77 -14.12
C LEU A 764 -10.21 23.23 -12.98
N CYS A 765 -11.42 23.71 -13.33
CA CYS A 765 -12.52 23.87 -12.38
C CYS A 765 -13.31 22.56 -12.27
N ALA A 766 -13.18 21.85 -11.14
CA ALA A 766 -13.80 20.53 -10.97
C ALA A 766 -15.23 20.61 -10.44
N VAL A 767 -15.51 21.60 -9.57
CA VAL A 767 -16.86 21.85 -9.00
C VAL A 767 -17.05 23.35 -8.92
N ASN A 768 -18.19 23.86 -9.37
CA ASN A 768 -18.44 25.30 -9.49
C ASN A 768 -19.78 25.67 -8.84
N GLN A 769 -19.74 26.36 -7.69
CA GLN A 769 -20.91 26.88 -6.99
C GLN A 769 -22.03 25.86 -6.71
N LEU A 770 -21.67 24.61 -6.42
CA LEU A 770 -22.65 23.55 -6.18
C LEU A 770 -23.46 23.83 -4.90
N THR A 771 -24.79 23.89 -5.04
CA THR A 771 -25.74 24.21 -3.96
C THR A 771 -26.89 23.22 -3.95
N PHE A 772 -27.15 22.57 -2.82
CA PHE A 772 -28.29 21.66 -2.58
C PHE A 772 -28.42 21.35 -1.08
N GLY A 773 -29.62 21.01 -0.60
CA GLY A 773 -29.83 20.49 0.76
C GLY A 773 -30.38 19.08 0.76
N ILE A 774 -30.15 18.34 1.86
CA ILE A 774 -30.64 16.98 2.08
C ILE A 774 -31.47 16.99 3.37
N ARG A 775 -32.71 16.51 3.28
CA ARG A 775 -33.64 16.37 4.40
C ARG A 775 -33.34 15.12 5.22
N LYS A 776 -33.80 15.07 6.46
CA LYS A 776 -33.84 13.83 7.25
C LYS A 776 -34.75 12.81 6.57
N GLN A 777 -34.46 11.51 6.75
CA GLN A 777 -35.17 10.40 6.10
C GLN A 777 -35.11 10.42 4.56
N GLU A 778 -34.20 11.20 3.98
CA GLU A 778 -34.02 11.30 2.53
C GLU A 778 -32.79 10.49 2.07
N CYS A 779 -32.91 9.85 0.91
CA CYS A 779 -31.77 9.29 0.17
C CYS A 779 -31.56 10.13 -1.09
N PHE A 780 -30.52 10.96 -1.07
CA PHE A 780 -30.18 11.85 -2.17
C PHE A 780 -29.11 11.22 -3.08
N GLY A 781 -29.45 11.01 -4.36
CA GLY A 781 -28.54 10.50 -5.37
C GLY A 781 -27.86 11.63 -6.14
N LEU A 782 -26.54 11.57 -6.29
CA LEU A 782 -25.77 12.46 -7.16
C LEU A 782 -25.22 11.65 -8.36
N LEU A 783 -25.88 11.82 -9.51
CA LEU A 783 -25.53 11.17 -10.77
C LEU A 783 -24.75 12.13 -11.67
N GLY A 784 -23.89 11.63 -12.54
CA GLY A 784 -23.03 12.47 -13.39
C GLY A 784 -22.07 11.62 -14.21
N VAL A 785 -21.48 12.16 -15.27
CA VAL A 785 -20.45 11.43 -16.03
C VAL A 785 -19.14 11.34 -15.24
N ASN A 786 -18.17 10.56 -15.75
CA ASN A 786 -16.81 10.61 -15.24
C ASN A 786 -16.22 12.01 -15.44
N GLY A 787 -15.59 12.57 -14.40
CA GLY A 787 -15.07 13.94 -14.44
C GLY A 787 -16.11 15.05 -14.19
N ALA A 788 -17.38 14.73 -13.95
CA ALA A 788 -18.40 15.73 -13.63
C ALA A 788 -18.18 16.47 -12.29
N GLY A 789 -17.36 15.92 -11.39
CA GLY A 789 -17.06 16.50 -10.08
C GLY A 789 -17.56 15.71 -8.87
N LYS A 790 -18.28 14.59 -9.05
CA LYS A 790 -18.88 13.76 -7.98
C LYS A 790 -17.91 13.42 -6.83
N THR A 791 -16.83 12.71 -7.15
CA THR A 791 -15.79 12.32 -6.18
C THR A 791 -15.08 13.53 -5.58
N THR A 792 -14.99 14.64 -6.33
CA THR A 792 -14.42 15.89 -5.81
C THR A 792 -15.34 16.54 -4.77
N THR A 793 -16.65 16.51 -4.99
CA THR A 793 -17.66 16.93 -4.01
C THR A 793 -17.58 16.09 -2.74
N PHE A 794 -17.49 14.76 -2.86
CA PHE A 794 -17.33 13.86 -1.72
C PHE A 794 -16.00 14.07 -0.98
N ALA A 795 -14.91 14.28 -1.70
CA ALA A 795 -13.63 14.63 -1.10
C ALA A 795 -13.71 15.97 -0.33
N MET A 796 -14.54 16.92 -0.77
CA MET A 796 -14.79 18.15 -0.02
C MET A 796 -15.63 17.93 1.22
N LEU A 797 -16.75 17.22 1.11
CA LEU A 797 -17.66 16.95 2.24
C LEU A 797 -17.02 16.06 3.31
N SER A 798 -16.21 15.08 2.91
CA SER A 798 -15.45 14.23 3.85
C SER A 798 -14.24 14.94 4.48
N GLY A 799 -13.81 16.08 3.94
CA GLY A 799 -12.64 16.83 4.41
C GLY A 799 -11.29 16.35 3.88
N ASP A 800 -11.25 15.39 2.94
CA ASP A 800 -10.03 14.96 2.23
C ASP A 800 -9.44 16.11 1.39
N SER A 801 -10.30 16.94 0.81
CA SER A 801 -9.95 18.08 -0.02
C SER A 801 -10.63 19.34 0.47
N SER A 802 -9.87 20.37 0.80
CA SER A 802 -10.44 21.60 1.31
C SER A 802 -11.19 22.39 0.21
N PRO A 803 -12.47 22.77 0.36
CA PRO A 803 -13.16 23.62 -0.62
C PRO A 803 -12.45 24.95 -0.91
N SER A 804 -12.44 25.39 -2.17
CA SER A 804 -11.87 26.68 -2.59
C SER A 804 -12.82 27.83 -2.24
N LYS A 805 -14.09 27.78 -2.67
CA LYS A 805 -15.18 28.70 -2.26
C LYS A 805 -16.39 27.91 -1.73
N GLY A 806 -17.34 28.60 -1.10
CA GLY A 806 -18.53 27.98 -0.48
C GLY A 806 -18.26 27.18 0.78
N ASN A 807 -19.33 26.69 1.40
CA ASN A 807 -19.31 25.98 2.68
C ASN A 807 -20.38 24.87 2.72
N ALA A 808 -20.26 23.97 3.68
CA ALA A 808 -21.29 22.99 3.98
C ALA A 808 -21.60 23.02 5.48
N TYR A 809 -22.86 22.77 5.81
CA TYR A 809 -23.40 22.82 7.17
C TYR A 809 -24.16 21.52 7.46
N MET A 810 -23.89 20.92 8.62
CA MET A 810 -24.72 19.86 9.18
C MET A 810 -25.28 20.41 10.48
N GLN A 811 -26.60 20.63 10.53
CA GLN A 811 -27.22 21.41 11.60
C GLN A 811 -26.50 22.77 11.72
N ASP A 812 -25.95 23.12 12.89
CA ASP A 812 -25.21 24.37 13.11
C ASP A 812 -23.69 24.25 12.90
N ILE A 813 -23.20 23.06 12.50
CA ILE A 813 -21.77 22.76 12.42
C ILE A 813 -21.26 23.02 11.01
N SER A 814 -20.28 23.92 10.89
CA SER A 814 -19.66 24.26 9.61
C SER A 814 -18.46 23.37 9.27
N LEU A 815 -18.44 22.85 8.03
CA LEU A 815 -17.30 22.12 7.45
C LEU A 815 -15.98 22.91 7.48
N ARG A 816 -16.01 24.23 7.20
CA ARG A 816 -14.80 25.05 7.18
C ARG A 816 -14.25 25.39 8.57
N ARG A 817 -15.13 25.64 9.55
CA ARG A 817 -14.72 26.09 10.89
C ARG A 817 -14.49 24.91 11.84
N ASN A 818 -15.41 23.95 11.88
CA ASN A 818 -15.43 22.84 12.84
C ASN A 818 -15.33 21.48 12.13
N LEU A 819 -14.25 21.24 11.37
CA LEU A 819 -14.11 20.03 10.55
C LEU A 819 -14.22 18.72 11.35
N LYS A 820 -13.57 18.63 12.52
CA LYS A 820 -13.56 17.39 13.32
C LYS A 820 -14.94 17.03 13.86
N GLU A 821 -15.69 18.03 14.30
CA GLU A 821 -17.04 17.85 14.83
C GLU A 821 -17.99 17.43 13.71
N PHE A 822 -17.90 18.10 12.56
CA PHE A 822 -18.61 17.76 11.32
C PHE A 822 -18.34 16.31 10.89
N GLN A 823 -17.07 15.91 10.82
CA GLN A 823 -16.69 14.55 10.43
C GLN A 823 -17.16 13.49 11.43
N SER A 824 -17.22 13.82 12.73
CA SER A 824 -17.62 12.86 13.77
C SER A 824 -19.08 12.41 13.67
N GLN A 825 -19.92 13.16 12.95
CA GLN A 825 -21.31 12.86 12.66
C GLN A 825 -21.51 12.15 11.30
N LEU A 826 -20.42 11.90 10.57
CA LEU A 826 -20.44 11.38 9.21
C LEU A 826 -20.07 9.89 9.17
N GLY A 827 -20.84 9.10 8.43
CA GLY A 827 -20.43 7.79 7.90
C GLY A 827 -19.86 7.99 6.51
N TYR A 828 -18.72 7.40 6.17
CA TYR A 828 -18.15 7.54 4.82
C TYR A 828 -17.66 6.20 4.29
N CYS A 829 -18.21 5.80 3.13
CA CYS A 829 -17.70 4.71 2.31
C CYS A 829 -16.99 5.32 1.08
N PRO A 830 -15.63 5.34 1.05
CA PRO A 830 -14.88 5.88 -0.07
C PRO A 830 -14.96 5.00 -1.32
N GLN A 831 -14.67 5.56 -2.50
CA GLN A 831 -14.60 4.80 -3.76
C GLN A 831 -13.57 3.66 -3.72
N PHE A 832 -12.38 3.94 -3.20
CA PHE A 832 -11.35 2.92 -2.95
C PHE A 832 -11.45 2.43 -1.52
N ASP A 833 -11.45 1.12 -1.33
CA ASP A 833 -11.61 0.49 -0.01
C ASP A 833 -10.47 0.91 0.95
N ALA A 834 -10.81 1.70 1.96
CA ALA A 834 -9.88 2.24 2.95
C ALA A 834 -9.55 1.22 4.05
N LEU A 835 -9.11 0.03 3.64
CA LEU A 835 -8.87 -1.12 4.50
C LEU A 835 -7.41 -1.24 4.90
N ILE A 836 -7.17 -1.79 6.10
CA ILE A 836 -5.84 -2.17 6.55
C ILE A 836 -5.64 -3.64 6.21
N ASP A 837 -4.92 -3.91 5.12
CA ASP A 837 -4.75 -5.22 4.47
C ASP A 837 -4.44 -6.41 5.42
N ARG A 838 -3.78 -6.15 6.55
CA ARG A 838 -3.35 -7.17 7.52
C ARG A 838 -4.32 -7.41 8.67
N LEU A 839 -5.36 -6.60 8.80
CA LEU A 839 -6.44 -6.83 9.76
C LEU A 839 -7.54 -7.71 9.14
N THR A 840 -8.27 -8.41 10.00
CA THR A 840 -9.47 -9.17 9.61
C THR A 840 -10.68 -8.25 9.53
N GLY A 841 -11.75 -8.66 8.83
CA GLY A 841 -12.99 -7.89 8.78
C GLY A 841 -13.59 -7.63 10.17
N ARG A 842 -13.57 -8.65 11.05
CA ARG A 842 -14.03 -8.52 12.44
C ARG A 842 -13.21 -7.51 13.23
N GLU A 843 -11.89 -7.55 13.13
CA GLU A 843 -11.03 -6.58 13.83
C GLU A 843 -11.20 -5.17 13.29
N MET A 844 -11.41 -5.01 11.98
CA MET A 844 -11.64 -3.69 11.36
C MET A 844 -12.94 -3.06 11.87
N LEU A 845 -14.04 -3.82 11.88
CA LEU A 845 -15.31 -3.34 12.44
C LEU A 845 -15.21 -3.10 13.95
N THR A 846 -14.53 -3.97 14.69
CA THR A 846 -14.30 -3.78 16.14
C THR A 846 -13.50 -2.50 16.41
N LEU A 847 -12.48 -2.21 15.59
CA LEU A 847 -11.69 -1.00 15.66
C LEU A 847 -12.57 0.24 15.48
N PHE A 848 -13.31 0.35 14.36
CA PHE A 848 -14.14 1.54 14.12
C PHE A 848 -15.31 1.68 15.09
N GLY A 849 -15.87 0.56 15.57
CA GLY A 849 -16.86 0.58 16.64
C GLY A 849 -16.31 1.21 17.92
N ARG A 850 -15.09 0.83 18.32
CA ARG A 850 -14.39 1.44 19.47
C ARG A 850 -14.04 2.91 19.23
N LEU A 851 -13.57 3.27 18.04
CA LEU A 851 -13.23 4.66 17.71
C LEU A 851 -14.45 5.58 17.72
N ARG A 852 -15.63 5.07 17.36
CA ARG A 852 -16.90 5.83 17.46
C ARG A 852 -17.47 5.91 18.88
N GLY A 853 -16.87 5.21 19.84
CA GLY A 853 -17.23 5.28 21.26
C GLY A 853 -18.25 4.24 21.73
N LEU A 854 -18.47 3.16 20.97
CA LEU A 854 -19.35 2.06 21.41
C LEU A 854 -18.71 1.29 22.58
N SER A 855 -19.53 0.84 23.54
CA SER A 855 -19.08 0.01 24.65
C SER A 855 -18.61 -1.37 24.18
N GLU A 856 -17.80 -2.09 24.96
CA GLU A 856 -17.22 -3.36 24.50
C GLU A 856 -18.27 -4.45 24.22
N SER A 857 -19.34 -4.50 25.02
CA SER A 857 -20.49 -5.40 24.78
C SER A 857 -21.23 -5.02 23.50
N ASP A 858 -21.49 -3.74 23.30
CA ASP A 858 -22.26 -3.24 22.16
C ASP A 858 -21.47 -3.37 20.86
N VAL A 859 -20.14 -3.16 20.89
CA VAL A 859 -19.27 -3.40 19.74
C VAL A 859 -19.37 -4.86 19.33
N LYS A 860 -19.21 -5.82 20.24
CA LYS A 860 -19.26 -7.25 19.90
C LYS A 860 -20.62 -7.65 19.32
N ALA A 861 -21.71 -7.16 19.91
CA ALA A 861 -23.07 -7.40 19.42
C ALA A 861 -23.29 -6.78 18.02
N LYS A 862 -22.97 -5.49 17.86
CA LYS A 862 -23.19 -4.75 16.60
C LYS A 862 -22.30 -5.26 15.47
N VAL A 863 -21.04 -5.60 15.75
CA VAL A 863 -20.13 -6.22 14.77
C VAL A 863 -20.66 -7.57 14.32
N LYS A 864 -21.16 -8.41 15.24
CA LYS A 864 -21.75 -9.71 14.89
C LYS A 864 -23.01 -9.53 14.02
N LYS A 865 -23.86 -8.55 14.32
CA LYS A 865 -25.05 -8.21 13.53
C LYS A 865 -24.67 -7.71 12.13
N LEU A 866 -23.75 -6.74 12.03
CA LEU A 866 -23.28 -6.20 10.74
C LEU A 866 -22.65 -7.29 9.85
N ILE A 867 -21.80 -8.16 10.40
CA ILE A 867 -21.16 -9.25 9.64
C ILE A 867 -22.21 -10.22 9.07
N ARG A 868 -23.27 -10.51 9.81
CA ARG A 868 -24.38 -11.35 9.33
C ARG A 868 -25.19 -10.64 8.25
N ALA A 869 -25.55 -9.37 8.47
CA ALA A 869 -26.37 -8.59 7.53
C ALA A 869 -25.70 -8.41 6.16
N ILE A 870 -24.39 -8.19 6.13
CA ILE A 870 -23.63 -8.04 4.87
C ILE A 870 -23.15 -9.37 4.28
N ASP A 871 -23.50 -10.51 4.87
CA ASP A 871 -23.13 -11.84 4.41
C ASP A 871 -21.60 -12.07 4.31
N LEU A 872 -20.87 -11.72 5.38
CA LEU A 872 -19.41 -11.85 5.47
C LEU A 872 -18.98 -12.86 6.55
N LYS A 873 -19.87 -13.76 6.99
CA LYS A 873 -19.63 -14.66 8.13
C LYS A 873 -18.41 -15.57 7.92
N GLU A 874 -18.25 -16.13 6.73
CA GLU A 874 -17.17 -17.09 6.41
C GLU A 874 -15.81 -16.42 6.30
N ASP A 875 -15.75 -15.23 5.69
CA ASP A 875 -14.51 -14.48 5.48
C ASP A 875 -14.19 -13.52 6.65
N ALA A 876 -15.06 -13.35 7.64
CA ALA A 876 -14.93 -12.35 8.71
C ALA A 876 -13.58 -12.38 9.46
N ASP A 877 -13.05 -13.59 9.69
CA ASP A 877 -11.83 -13.84 10.44
C ASP A 877 -10.59 -14.05 9.53
N LYS A 878 -10.78 -13.90 8.21
CA LYS A 878 -9.70 -13.88 7.21
C LYS A 878 -9.16 -12.46 7.04
N GLN A 879 -7.88 -12.33 6.70
CA GLN A 879 -7.25 -11.01 6.48
C GLN A 879 -7.81 -10.34 5.22
N THR A 880 -8.05 -9.03 5.30
CA THR A 880 -8.65 -8.23 4.22
C THR A 880 -7.83 -8.23 2.93
N ARG A 881 -6.51 -8.47 2.97
CA ARG A 881 -5.69 -8.67 1.77
C ARG A 881 -6.21 -9.79 0.86
N PHE A 882 -6.80 -10.84 1.42
CA PHE A 882 -7.31 -12.01 0.70
C PHE A 882 -8.82 -11.95 0.42
N TYR A 883 -9.45 -10.80 0.66
CA TYR A 883 -10.85 -10.60 0.29
C TYR A 883 -10.96 -10.36 -1.21
N SER A 884 -12.06 -10.86 -1.80
CA SER A 884 -12.49 -10.44 -3.14
C SER A 884 -12.82 -8.94 -3.15
N GLY A 885 -12.86 -8.32 -4.33
CA GLY A 885 -13.25 -6.91 -4.46
C GLY A 885 -14.63 -6.63 -3.84
N GLY A 886 -15.62 -7.49 -4.13
CA GLY A 886 -16.95 -7.41 -3.54
C GLY A 886 -16.94 -7.50 -2.01
N ASN A 887 -16.16 -8.42 -1.41
CA ASN A 887 -16.10 -8.56 0.04
C ASN A 887 -15.38 -7.39 0.72
N LYS A 888 -14.38 -6.77 0.05
CA LYS A 888 -13.79 -5.50 0.52
C LYS A 888 -14.81 -4.38 0.51
N ARG A 889 -15.62 -4.29 -0.55
CA ARG A 889 -16.71 -3.30 -0.68
C ARG A 889 -17.75 -3.46 0.42
N LYS A 890 -18.22 -4.69 0.67
CA LYS A 890 -19.15 -5.02 1.77
C LYS A 890 -18.62 -4.57 3.13
N LEU A 891 -17.32 -4.80 3.38
CA LEU A 891 -16.67 -4.37 4.62
C LEU A 891 -16.58 -2.84 4.73
N SER A 892 -16.19 -2.15 3.64
CA SER A 892 -16.16 -0.68 3.58
C SER A 892 -17.54 -0.08 3.85
N PHE A 893 -18.59 -0.68 3.28
CA PHE A 893 -19.99 -0.30 3.53
C PHE A 893 -20.36 -0.48 5.01
N ALA A 894 -20.05 -1.63 5.61
CA ALA A 894 -20.34 -1.87 7.03
C ALA A 894 -19.57 -0.91 7.97
N MET A 895 -18.36 -0.50 7.61
CA MET A 895 -17.59 0.52 8.35
C MET A 895 -18.24 1.91 8.31
N ALA A 896 -18.99 2.24 7.24
CA ALA A 896 -19.71 3.51 7.15
C ALA A 896 -20.95 3.52 8.06
N LEU A 897 -21.61 2.37 8.23
CA LEU A 897 -22.82 2.21 9.06
C LEU A 897 -22.54 2.06 10.56
N ILE A 898 -21.34 1.60 10.93
CA ILE A 898 -21.01 1.35 12.33
C ILE A 898 -21.13 2.64 13.16
N GLY A 899 -21.68 2.53 14.37
CA GLY A 899 -21.92 3.68 15.25
C GLY A 899 -23.09 4.60 14.86
N SER A 900 -23.91 4.23 13.86
CA SER A 900 -25.16 4.92 13.49
C SER A 900 -25.02 6.42 13.23
N PRO A 901 -24.13 6.86 12.32
CA PRO A 901 -23.92 8.29 12.06
C PRO A 901 -25.12 8.93 11.36
N PRO A 902 -25.61 10.10 11.82
CA PRO A 902 -26.82 10.72 11.28
C PRO A 902 -26.75 11.05 9.78
N MET A 903 -25.54 11.28 9.24
CA MET A 903 -25.34 11.48 7.80
C MET A 903 -24.39 10.41 7.26
N ILE A 904 -24.78 9.73 6.18
CA ILE A 904 -23.96 8.68 5.55
C ILE A 904 -23.64 9.08 4.10
N LEU A 905 -22.36 9.16 3.77
CA LEU A 905 -21.82 9.37 2.43
C LEU A 905 -21.37 8.05 1.84
N LEU A 906 -21.95 7.65 0.71
CA LEU A 906 -21.59 6.43 0.00
C LEU A 906 -21.11 6.75 -1.40
N ASP A 907 -19.84 6.48 -1.67
CA ASP A 907 -19.23 6.75 -2.98
C ASP A 907 -19.08 5.47 -3.80
N GLU A 908 -20.07 5.15 -4.63
CA GLU A 908 -20.21 3.92 -5.44
C GLU A 908 -20.27 2.63 -4.60
N PRO A 909 -21.16 2.52 -3.59
CA PRO A 909 -21.12 1.47 -2.56
C PRO A 909 -21.30 0.04 -3.09
N THR A 910 -21.88 -0.12 -4.28
CA THR A 910 -22.20 -1.43 -4.88
C THR A 910 -21.28 -1.80 -6.05
N ALA A 911 -20.26 -0.99 -6.32
CA ALA A 911 -19.28 -1.25 -7.38
C ALA A 911 -18.52 -2.57 -7.13
N GLY A 912 -18.57 -3.49 -8.09
CA GLY A 912 -17.88 -4.78 -8.02
C GLY A 912 -18.49 -5.78 -7.03
N VAL A 913 -19.71 -5.53 -6.55
CA VAL A 913 -20.49 -6.44 -5.70
C VAL A 913 -21.45 -7.26 -6.58
N ASP A 914 -21.63 -8.53 -6.23
CA ASP A 914 -22.56 -9.44 -6.89
C ASP A 914 -24.03 -8.98 -6.75
N PRO A 915 -24.93 -9.31 -7.69
CA PRO A 915 -26.32 -8.84 -7.68
C PRO A 915 -27.09 -9.18 -6.39
N VAL A 916 -26.89 -10.38 -5.84
CA VAL A 916 -27.57 -10.83 -4.61
C VAL A 916 -27.16 -9.96 -3.44
N SER A 917 -25.85 -9.75 -3.25
CA SER A 917 -25.35 -8.93 -2.16
C SER A 917 -25.63 -7.45 -2.35
N ARG A 918 -25.74 -6.97 -3.59
CA ARG A 918 -26.19 -5.61 -3.92
C ARG A 918 -27.60 -5.34 -3.39
N ARG A 919 -28.54 -6.25 -3.64
CA ARG A 919 -29.93 -6.14 -3.11
C ARG A 919 -29.97 -6.18 -1.58
N LYS A 920 -29.11 -6.97 -0.92
CA LYS A 920 -28.95 -6.94 0.54
C LYS A 920 -28.43 -5.59 1.05
N ILE A 921 -27.48 -4.97 0.35
CA ILE A 921 -27.02 -3.61 0.68
C ILE A 921 -28.16 -2.61 0.52
N TRP A 922 -28.96 -2.74 -0.54
CA TRP A 922 -30.10 -1.85 -0.79
C TRP A 922 -31.19 -1.97 0.27
N SER A 923 -31.52 -3.19 0.70
CA SER A 923 -32.49 -3.40 1.78
C SER A 923 -32.02 -2.78 3.10
N ILE A 924 -30.73 -2.90 3.43
CA ILE A 924 -30.13 -2.23 4.59
C ILE A 924 -30.23 -0.70 4.45
N LEU A 925 -29.96 -0.13 3.27
CA LEU A 925 -30.07 1.31 3.05
C LEU A 925 -31.50 1.82 3.14
N ALA A 926 -32.47 1.06 2.65
CA ALA A 926 -33.88 1.36 2.81
C ALA A 926 -34.29 1.35 4.29
N GLN A 927 -33.81 0.38 5.07
CA GLN A 927 -34.01 0.34 6.53
C GLN A 927 -33.40 1.56 7.24
N VAL A 928 -32.18 1.95 6.85
CA VAL A 928 -31.49 3.14 7.40
C VAL A 928 -32.26 4.41 7.08
N ARG A 929 -32.75 4.57 5.84
CA ARG A 929 -33.57 5.70 5.41
C ARG A 929 -34.84 5.85 6.26
N GLY A 930 -35.46 4.74 6.66
CA GLY A 930 -36.66 4.74 7.50
C GLY A 930 -36.44 5.29 8.93
N LYS A 931 -35.20 5.55 9.35
CA LYS A 931 -34.89 6.07 10.70
C LYS A 931 -34.98 7.59 10.75
N PRO A 932 -35.61 8.18 11.78
CA PRO A 932 -35.93 9.62 11.83
C PRO A 932 -34.74 10.58 11.82
N ASN A 933 -33.56 10.12 12.24
CA ASN A 933 -32.35 10.95 12.34
C ASN A 933 -31.26 10.55 11.32
N ALA A 934 -31.60 9.76 10.29
CA ALA A 934 -30.65 9.33 9.28
C ALA A 934 -30.92 10.00 7.93
N ALA A 935 -29.86 10.38 7.22
CA ALA A 935 -29.91 10.83 5.83
C ALA A 935 -28.74 10.22 5.04
N ILE A 936 -28.96 9.95 3.76
CA ILE A 936 -28.00 9.25 2.91
C ILE A 936 -27.71 10.12 1.68
N LEU A 937 -26.42 10.33 1.40
CA LEU A 937 -25.94 10.92 0.15
C LEU A 937 -25.15 9.87 -0.62
N LEU A 938 -25.64 9.53 -1.79
CA LEU A 938 -25.14 8.45 -2.63
C LEU A 938 -24.58 9.02 -3.93
N THR A 939 -23.32 8.74 -4.26
CA THR A 939 -22.83 8.85 -5.64
C THR A 939 -22.80 7.47 -6.26
N THR A 940 -23.36 7.36 -7.45
CA THR A 940 -23.31 6.13 -8.22
C THR A 940 -23.25 6.41 -9.72
N GLN A 941 -22.78 5.41 -10.46
CA GLN A 941 -22.84 5.36 -11.92
C GLN A 941 -23.93 4.38 -12.40
N SER A 942 -24.52 3.60 -11.49
CA SER A 942 -25.61 2.68 -11.79
C SER A 942 -26.94 3.44 -11.73
N MET A 943 -27.69 3.40 -12.83
CA MET A 943 -29.04 3.96 -12.87
C MET A 943 -30.00 3.13 -12.02
N GLU A 944 -29.89 1.80 -12.07
CA GLU A 944 -30.69 0.88 -11.24
C GLU A 944 -30.55 1.19 -9.75
N GLU A 945 -29.34 1.46 -9.27
CA GLU A 945 -29.10 1.82 -7.87
C GLU A 945 -29.77 3.14 -7.48
N CYS A 946 -29.72 4.14 -8.37
CA CYS A 946 -30.47 5.38 -8.17
C CYS A 946 -31.98 5.12 -8.13
N GLU A 947 -32.50 4.32 -9.06
CA GLU A 947 -33.94 4.02 -9.16
C GLU A 947 -34.46 3.26 -7.94
N ALA A 948 -33.69 2.32 -7.40
CA ALA A 948 -34.09 1.52 -6.26
C ALA A 948 -34.00 2.25 -4.90
N LEU A 949 -33.06 3.20 -4.75
CA LEU A 949 -32.74 3.78 -3.43
C LEU A 949 -33.10 5.26 -3.28
N CYS A 950 -32.90 6.06 -4.33
CA CYS A 950 -32.91 7.51 -4.21
C CYS A 950 -34.35 8.04 -4.28
N THR A 951 -34.75 8.82 -3.28
CA THR A 951 -36.03 9.56 -3.30
C THR A 951 -35.92 10.80 -4.17
N ARG A 952 -34.74 11.44 -4.17
CA ARG A 952 -34.42 12.61 -5.00
C ARG A 952 -33.07 12.43 -5.67
N LEU A 953 -32.98 12.85 -6.92
CA LEU A 953 -31.80 12.71 -7.77
C LEU A 953 -31.35 14.09 -8.26
N GLY A 954 -30.04 14.32 -8.20
CA GLY A 954 -29.37 15.45 -8.82
C GLY A 954 -28.41 15.00 -9.93
N ILE A 955 -28.57 15.54 -11.15
CA ILE A 955 -27.65 15.24 -12.26
C ILE A 955 -26.60 16.35 -12.38
N LEU A 956 -25.34 15.98 -12.20
CA LEU A 956 -24.17 16.85 -12.23
C LEU A 956 -23.48 16.80 -13.60
N ILE A 957 -23.29 17.97 -14.23
CA ILE A 957 -22.57 18.11 -15.50
C ILE A 957 -21.62 19.31 -15.40
N ASN A 958 -20.34 19.10 -15.71
CA ASN A 958 -19.28 20.13 -15.67
C ASN A 958 -19.20 20.89 -14.32
N GLY A 959 -19.33 20.16 -13.21
CA GLY A 959 -19.20 20.72 -11.87
C GLY A 959 -20.41 21.51 -11.36
N ARG A 960 -21.52 21.54 -12.10
CA ARG A 960 -22.80 22.17 -11.71
C ARG A 960 -23.97 21.20 -11.79
N LEU A 961 -24.96 21.42 -10.93
CA LEU A 961 -26.23 20.69 -10.97
C LEU A 961 -27.04 21.16 -12.18
N ARG A 962 -27.56 20.23 -12.97
CA ARG A 962 -28.34 20.53 -14.18
C ARG A 962 -29.83 20.36 -14.00
N CYS A 963 -30.22 19.31 -13.30
CA CYS A 963 -31.60 19.08 -12.92
C CYS A 963 -31.62 18.39 -11.55
N LEU A 964 -32.75 18.55 -10.88
CA LEU A 964 -33.01 18.09 -9.54
C LEU A 964 -34.47 17.64 -9.44
N GLY A 965 -34.74 16.48 -8.85
CA GLY A 965 -36.10 16.02 -8.61
C GLY A 965 -36.20 14.52 -8.36
N SER A 966 -37.43 14.03 -8.13
CA SER A 966 -37.70 12.59 -8.10
C SER A 966 -37.50 11.96 -9.48
N ILE A 967 -37.20 10.66 -9.52
CA ILE A 967 -36.92 9.92 -10.76
C ILE A 967 -38.09 10.05 -11.74
N GLN A 968 -39.32 9.88 -11.27
CA GLN A 968 -40.52 9.99 -12.11
C GLN A 968 -40.71 11.42 -12.67
N ARG A 969 -40.44 12.45 -11.86
CA ARG A 969 -40.49 13.85 -12.31
C ARG A 969 -39.46 14.11 -13.41
N LEU A 970 -38.25 13.56 -13.28
CA LEU A 970 -37.19 13.68 -14.29
C LEU A 970 -37.51 12.90 -15.57
N LYS A 971 -37.98 11.65 -15.46
CA LYS A 971 -38.42 10.83 -16.61
C LYS A 971 -39.53 11.53 -17.39
N ARG A 972 -40.50 12.15 -16.71
CA ARG A 972 -41.57 12.91 -17.39
C ARG A 972 -41.07 14.19 -18.07
N LYS A 973 -40.19 14.95 -17.39
CA LYS A 973 -39.73 16.27 -17.87
C LYS A 973 -38.74 16.16 -19.03
N PHE A 974 -37.90 15.14 -19.02
CA PHE A 974 -36.81 14.96 -20.00
C PHE A 974 -36.95 13.71 -20.87
N GLY A 975 -37.97 12.87 -20.61
CA GLY A 975 -38.26 11.68 -21.42
C GLY A 975 -38.62 12.04 -22.86
N GLN A 976 -38.19 11.18 -23.78
CA GLN A 976 -38.34 11.36 -25.23
C GLN A 976 -39.25 10.27 -25.83
N GLY A 977 -40.34 9.92 -25.14
CA GLY A 977 -41.33 8.95 -25.60
C GLY A 977 -41.10 7.51 -25.12
N TYR A 978 -41.59 6.51 -25.87
CA TYR A 978 -41.63 5.10 -25.44
C TYR A 978 -40.70 4.22 -26.27
N THR A 979 -40.24 3.11 -25.69
CA THR A 979 -39.52 2.06 -26.43
C THR A 979 -40.42 0.84 -26.57
N VAL A 980 -40.58 0.37 -27.80
CA VAL A 980 -41.42 -0.79 -28.13
C VAL A 980 -40.51 -1.86 -28.73
N MET A 981 -40.47 -3.05 -28.13
CA MET A 981 -39.78 -4.20 -28.68
C MET A 981 -40.79 -5.26 -29.09
N VAL A 982 -40.64 -5.75 -30.32
CA VAL A 982 -41.53 -6.75 -30.92
C VAL A 982 -40.72 -7.97 -31.33
N LYS A 983 -41.15 -9.16 -30.92
CA LYS A 983 -40.46 -10.40 -31.24
C LYS A 983 -41.33 -11.29 -32.13
N VAL A 984 -40.77 -11.67 -33.27
CA VAL A 984 -41.41 -12.53 -34.26
C VAL A 984 -41.09 -14.00 -33.98
N LYS A 985 -42.07 -14.89 -34.13
CA LYS A 985 -41.91 -16.34 -33.92
C LYS A 985 -40.87 -16.94 -34.87
N THR A 986 -40.05 -17.86 -34.35
CA THR A 986 -38.93 -18.52 -35.05
C THR A 986 -39.29 -19.06 -36.45
N LYS A 987 -40.49 -19.60 -36.64
CA LYS A 987 -40.95 -20.15 -37.93
C LYS A 987 -41.12 -19.09 -39.03
N LYS A 988 -41.42 -17.84 -38.67
CA LYS A 988 -41.68 -16.72 -39.61
C LYS A 988 -40.50 -15.73 -39.70
N ARG A 989 -39.41 -15.95 -38.95
CA ARG A 989 -38.25 -15.01 -38.91
C ARG A 989 -37.47 -14.93 -40.21
N MET A 990 -37.49 -15.99 -41.02
CA MET A 990 -36.75 -16.05 -42.29
C MET A 990 -37.57 -15.53 -43.48
N ASP A 991 -38.83 -15.17 -43.26
CA ASP A 991 -39.70 -14.61 -44.28
C ASP A 991 -39.51 -13.09 -44.33
N VAL A 992 -38.79 -12.63 -45.37
CA VAL A 992 -38.46 -11.22 -45.59
C VAL A 992 -39.71 -10.41 -45.92
N GLU A 993 -40.71 -11.01 -46.58
CA GLU A 993 -41.95 -10.35 -46.96
C GLU A 993 -42.81 -10.07 -45.71
N PHE A 994 -42.94 -11.06 -44.82
CA PHE A 994 -43.63 -10.94 -43.54
C PHE A 994 -43.01 -9.86 -42.64
N LEU A 995 -41.68 -9.82 -42.52
CA LEU A 995 -41.00 -8.79 -41.74
C LEU A 995 -41.22 -7.39 -42.33
N LYS A 996 -41.30 -7.26 -43.65
CA LYS A 996 -41.58 -6.00 -44.31
C LYS A 996 -43.03 -5.56 -44.08
N GLU A 997 -43.99 -6.47 -44.09
CA GLU A 997 -45.40 -6.20 -43.78
C GLU A 997 -45.57 -5.68 -42.35
N VAL A 998 -44.98 -6.38 -41.37
CA VAL A 998 -44.95 -5.97 -39.95
C VAL A 998 -44.37 -4.57 -39.78
N LYS A 999 -43.25 -4.26 -40.45
CA LYS A 999 -42.63 -2.92 -40.41
C LYS A 999 -43.55 -1.84 -40.99
N THR A 1000 -44.13 -2.12 -42.15
CA THR A 1000 -45.02 -1.16 -42.84
C THR A 1000 -46.28 -0.88 -42.00
N HIS A 1001 -46.79 -1.89 -41.30
CA HIS A 1001 -47.92 -1.74 -40.37
C HIS A 1001 -47.56 -0.87 -39.15
N VAL A 1002 -46.36 -1.04 -38.58
CA VAL A 1002 -45.88 -0.20 -37.47
C VAL A 1002 -45.67 1.25 -37.92
N ASP A 1003 -45.01 1.45 -39.07
CA ASP A 1003 -44.69 2.80 -39.59
C ASP A 1003 -45.93 3.60 -40.01
N SER A 1004 -47.00 2.91 -40.43
CA SER A 1004 -48.26 3.55 -40.83
C SER A 1004 -49.17 3.93 -39.67
N ASN A 1005 -49.21 3.12 -38.61
CA ASN A 1005 -50.10 3.32 -37.47
C ASN A 1005 -49.44 4.11 -36.31
N LEU A 1006 -48.13 3.97 -36.10
CA LEU A 1006 -47.41 4.72 -35.06
C LEU A 1006 -46.64 5.89 -35.68
N LYS A 1007 -47.26 7.08 -35.64
CA LYS A 1007 -46.59 8.32 -36.04
C LYS A 1007 -45.38 8.56 -35.13
N GLY A 1008 -44.24 8.91 -35.72
CA GLY A 1008 -43.01 9.20 -34.96
C GLY A 1008 -42.29 7.98 -34.39
N ALA A 1009 -42.66 6.74 -34.77
CA ALA A 1009 -41.87 5.55 -34.49
C ALA A 1009 -40.58 5.54 -35.33
N LYS A 1010 -39.43 5.38 -34.68
CA LYS A 1010 -38.13 5.21 -35.32
C LYS A 1010 -37.56 3.84 -34.96
N MET A 1011 -37.23 3.04 -35.97
CA MET A 1011 -36.53 1.76 -35.77
C MET A 1011 -35.11 2.02 -35.23
N LYS A 1012 -34.78 1.44 -34.09
CA LYS A 1012 -33.45 1.51 -33.45
C LYS A 1012 -32.58 0.31 -33.83
N ASP A 1013 -33.13 -0.90 -33.77
CA ASP A 1013 -32.39 -2.13 -34.08
C ASP A 1013 -33.32 -3.19 -34.70
N GLU A 1014 -32.72 -4.03 -35.55
CA GLU A 1014 -33.32 -5.22 -36.15
C GLU A 1014 -32.30 -6.36 -36.12
N HIS A 1015 -32.61 -7.41 -35.37
CA HIS A 1015 -31.77 -8.60 -35.34
C HIS A 1015 -32.55 -9.87 -34.99
N GLN A 1016 -32.33 -10.94 -35.77
CA GLN A 1016 -32.94 -12.27 -35.55
C GLN A 1016 -34.45 -12.26 -35.25
N GLY A 1017 -35.21 -11.40 -35.93
CA GLY A 1017 -36.66 -11.30 -35.77
C GLY A 1017 -37.13 -10.52 -34.52
N VAL A 1018 -36.23 -9.80 -33.85
CA VAL A 1018 -36.58 -8.79 -32.84
C VAL A 1018 -36.49 -7.41 -33.51
N LEU A 1019 -37.57 -6.63 -33.40
CA LEU A 1019 -37.68 -5.27 -33.92
C LEU A 1019 -37.81 -4.31 -32.74
N GLN A 1020 -36.86 -3.37 -32.62
CA GLN A 1020 -36.91 -2.35 -31.58
C GLN A 1020 -37.24 -0.99 -32.18
N TYR A 1021 -38.35 -0.40 -31.73
CA TYR A 1021 -38.81 0.93 -32.12
C TYR A 1021 -38.74 1.90 -30.94
N HIS A 1022 -38.53 3.17 -31.26
CA HIS A 1022 -38.63 4.27 -30.32
C HIS A 1022 -39.67 5.27 -30.83
N VAL A 1023 -40.76 5.42 -30.08
CA VAL A 1023 -41.91 6.25 -30.44
C VAL A 1023 -41.76 7.60 -29.75
N VAL A 1024 -41.51 8.66 -30.51
CA VAL A 1024 -41.25 10.03 -29.99
C VAL A 1024 -42.48 10.94 -30.13
N ASP A 1025 -43.67 10.36 -30.28
CA ASP A 1025 -44.91 11.12 -30.46
C ASP A 1025 -45.46 11.62 -29.11
N PRO A 1026 -45.55 12.94 -28.87
CA PRO A 1026 -46.13 13.48 -27.64
C PRO A 1026 -47.64 13.23 -27.51
N SER A 1027 -48.33 12.82 -28.59
CA SER A 1027 -49.76 12.47 -28.57
C SER A 1027 -50.03 10.99 -28.28
N ALA A 1028 -49.00 10.14 -28.32
CA ALA A 1028 -49.15 8.73 -28.00
C ALA A 1028 -49.28 8.54 -26.47
N THR A 1029 -50.41 7.98 -26.04
CA THR A 1029 -50.63 7.58 -24.65
C THR A 1029 -50.24 6.12 -24.43
N LEU A 1030 -49.93 5.77 -23.19
CA LEU A 1030 -49.51 4.41 -22.81
C LEU A 1030 -50.67 3.43 -23.08
N SER A 1031 -51.90 3.84 -22.79
CA SER A 1031 -53.13 3.09 -23.13
C SER A 1031 -53.25 2.77 -24.64
N SER A 1032 -53.01 3.74 -25.52
CA SER A 1032 -53.12 3.55 -26.97
C SER A 1032 -52.07 2.58 -27.52
N LEU A 1033 -50.85 2.61 -26.97
CA LEU A 1033 -49.76 1.73 -27.36
C LEU A 1033 -50.03 0.28 -26.96
N PHE A 1034 -50.49 0.02 -25.73
CA PHE A 1034 -50.80 -1.35 -25.29
C PHE A 1034 -51.98 -1.94 -26.07
N LYS A 1035 -53.04 -1.15 -26.34
CA LYS A 1035 -54.15 -1.60 -27.20
C LYS A 1035 -53.69 -1.96 -28.61
N PHE A 1036 -52.87 -1.09 -29.23
CA PHE A 1036 -52.32 -1.34 -30.55
C PHE A 1036 -51.45 -2.59 -30.60
N MET A 1037 -50.53 -2.74 -29.64
CA MET A 1037 -49.63 -3.90 -29.59
C MET A 1037 -50.37 -5.21 -29.29
N SER A 1038 -51.42 -5.17 -28.47
CA SER A 1038 -52.29 -6.32 -28.22
C SER A 1038 -53.02 -6.76 -29.50
N SER A 1039 -53.60 -5.82 -30.24
CA SER A 1039 -54.23 -6.09 -31.55
C SER A 1039 -53.22 -6.70 -32.54
N MET A 1040 -52.00 -6.16 -32.57
CA MET A 1040 -50.93 -6.61 -33.46
C MET A 1040 -50.43 -8.02 -33.10
N LYS A 1041 -50.37 -8.37 -31.81
CA LYS A 1041 -49.98 -9.70 -31.32
C LYS A 1041 -50.95 -10.77 -31.83
N GLU A 1042 -52.25 -10.48 -31.82
CA GLU A 1042 -53.29 -11.37 -32.33
C GLU A 1042 -53.29 -11.43 -33.87
N GLU A 1043 -53.20 -10.29 -34.56
CA GLU A 1043 -53.28 -10.20 -36.03
C GLU A 1043 -52.10 -10.89 -36.74
N PHE A 1044 -50.86 -10.63 -36.28
CA PHE A 1044 -49.65 -11.15 -36.93
C PHE A 1044 -49.11 -12.45 -36.29
N ASP A 1045 -49.76 -12.95 -35.23
CA ASP A 1045 -49.31 -14.11 -34.45
C ASP A 1045 -47.86 -13.97 -33.97
N LEU A 1046 -47.57 -12.84 -33.30
CA LEU A 1046 -46.23 -12.50 -32.79
C LEU A 1046 -45.82 -13.44 -31.65
N GLU A 1047 -44.51 -13.59 -31.40
CA GLU A 1047 -44.03 -14.37 -30.26
C GLU A 1047 -44.35 -13.61 -28.98
N ASP A 1048 -43.95 -12.34 -28.92
CA ASP A 1048 -44.29 -11.44 -27.83
C ASP A 1048 -43.97 -9.96 -28.13
N TYR A 1049 -44.45 -9.03 -27.30
CA TYR A 1049 -44.07 -7.61 -27.32
C TYR A 1049 -43.74 -7.09 -25.92
N SER A 1050 -42.97 -6.00 -25.85
CA SER A 1050 -42.77 -5.25 -24.60
C SER A 1050 -42.73 -3.76 -24.87
N ILE A 1051 -43.45 -3.00 -24.06
CA ILE A 1051 -43.45 -1.54 -24.06
C ILE A 1051 -42.79 -1.06 -22.77
N SER A 1052 -41.90 -0.09 -22.88
CA SER A 1052 -41.25 0.53 -21.71
C SER A 1052 -41.14 2.04 -21.88
N ASP A 1053 -41.22 2.76 -20.77
CA ASP A 1053 -40.94 4.20 -20.70
C ASP A 1053 -39.46 4.50 -21.03
N THR A 1054 -39.13 5.78 -21.24
CA THR A 1054 -37.72 6.19 -21.30
C THR A 1054 -37.03 5.85 -19.99
N SER A 1055 -35.95 5.09 -20.08
CA SER A 1055 -35.11 4.77 -18.92
C SER A 1055 -34.39 6.03 -18.41
N LEU A 1056 -34.05 6.04 -17.12
CA LEU A 1056 -33.25 7.12 -16.55
C LEU A 1056 -31.88 7.25 -17.24
N GLU A 1057 -31.34 6.14 -17.76
CA GLU A 1057 -30.13 6.13 -18.59
C GLU A 1057 -30.29 7.00 -19.84
N GLN A 1058 -31.43 6.89 -20.55
CA GLN A 1058 -31.70 7.67 -21.75
C GLN A 1058 -31.84 9.16 -21.44
N VAL A 1059 -32.54 9.51 -20.36
CA VAL A 1059 -32.65 10.89 -19.87
C VAL A 1059 -31.26 11.45 -19.55
N PHE A 1060 -30.45 10.68 -18.83
CA PHE A 1060 -29.08 11.05 -18.48
C PHE A 1060 -28.22 11.28 -19.73
N LEU A 1061 -28.26 10.37 -20.71
CA LEU A 1061 -27.52 10.51 -21.97
C LEU A 1061 -27.97 11.72 -22.79
N ALA A 1062 -29.28 12.01 -22.81
CA ALA A 1062 -29.80 13.20 -23.50
C ALA A 1062 -29.25 14.49 -22.89
N LEU A 1063 -29.17 14.57 -21.55
CA LEU A 1063 -28.60 15.71 -20.83
C LEU A 1063 -27.07 15.78 -20.97
N ALA A 1064 -26.39 14.62 -20.95
CA ALA A 1064 -24.94 14.52 -21.07
C ALA A 1064 -24.43 14.91 -22.47
N LYS A 1065 -25.20 14.69 -23.55
CA LYS A 1065 -24.83 15.14 -24.91
C LYS A 1065 -24.57 16.65 -25.02
N GLY A 1066 -25.11 17.46 -24.11
CA GLY A 1066 -24.83 18.90 -24.03
C GLY A 1066 -23.48 19.26 -23.40
N GLN A 1067 -22.67 18.28 -23.00
CA GLN A 1067 -21.41 18.49 -22.31
C GLN A 1067 -20.32 18.98 -23.28
N ARG A 1068 -19.73 20.13 -22.95
CA ARG A 1068 -18.52 20.62 -23.61
C ARG A 1068 -17.30 19.93 -22.98
N PHE A 1069 -16.51 19.22 -23.79
CA PHE A 1069 -15.17 18.79 -23.38
C PHE A 1069 -14.32 20.04 -23.16
N CYS A 1070 -13.86 20.26 -21.92
CA CYS A 1070 -12.81 21.24 -21.66
C CYS A 1070 -11.51 20.66 -22.22
N ASN A 1071 -11.04 21.19 -23.35
CA ASN A 1071 -9.68 20.96 -23.83
C ASN A 1071 -8.65 21.71 -22.98
#